data_AF-A0A8H6YIZ7-F1
#
_entry.id   AF-A0A8H6YIZ7-F1
#
_cell.length_a   1.000
_cell.length_b   1.000
_cell.length_c   1.000
_cell.angle_alpha   90.00
_cell.angle_beta   90.00
_cell.angle_gamma   90.00
#
_symmetry.space_group_name_H-M   'P 1'
#
loop_
_entity.id
_entity.type
_entity.pdbx_description
1 polymer ?
#
loop_
_entity_poly.entity_id
_entity_poly.type
_entity_poly.pdbx_seq_one_letter_code
_entity_poly.pdbx_strand_id
1 'polypeptide(L)'
;MNDERVNAAVAEVQAATAAARTSAERAIRDTVKTCAELADKLARAEQRLADLGETSTAKVNASAKELSTLRHCLRAMKKRVRRLETGQEKIKNGSASGRAVGRVVLKKGRAYKPEIRDLARVLISCGCKMGKVGGVIEAVARIFGIELQHTLSRRTVGRIALEGLLMARMQLGFELKHAEDYTISSDSTSRRKLNYQSHHIHMRVPVGRDAQGNIVFSKMAKVRFAGVESTPDHSAATSKATWLKVFDDVMEAFNGSPLAQRVGALDFRLICRRLRGMCGDHANVEKSVAEEMRKEKHEQLLQELGERRLAELDGDLLKLTELMVQFGTQKIEAVGGWDAWNALPLAEQAARDTATLTAMIRSLGEEALDALDDADRHLLTVWVWSGCCMHKDQNSFKGGNTAMTAYWTELDVRPIPLANKDAAQAIRKILHPEAGDKPITDEDYKRLEEVAFGGAKLTALAGAVLNNALDKRGQGDAYQLFMEHFLDVERVKSFPKTNNTRFGSHGEAAVELLVNLDAYRQFLDVIRIRKDSQTWTNIEKNVAAGLKDPPTLTELAVLALYHVTISAPYMRAVRQDEDTIGLNAITLRPFHRDICDHCQALIDNPDLWLDFDPEVFALATFDGKTPARPELLHQIKQLNENGMLPHLDVMFPKFLEGALATWIRFSSEFVPGGVIDGLTDADKQRIWLPATNDRNEGALGGWVVWAQNNPTGALHTHNGLGMYRRNGTYEFCRTFFTPEDHKHVVAAARVLEGEKLEKKRRQMQKEWDARLVAEKEQAKADKAAREAAIQSRLDAVPLIESADEILARGMTNAKLDDQLEKLRRLWNSGKHHQIDIPNKSALKTKPKKQAALQAAFTAHLALLEEQADSVTLEELFGEGFDYTEDSEMVQDEYWESEDDEMAESWEEPQ
;
A
#
# COMPACT_ATOMS: atom_id res chain seq x y z
N MET A 1 25.51 26.33 36.33
CA MET A 1 25.47 24.85 36.50
C MET A 1 26.34 24.08 35.49
N ASN A 2 26.49 24.51 34.22
CA ASN A 2 27.39 23.84 33.27
C ASN A 2 28.88 24.14 33.48
N ASP A 3 29.24 25.39 33.80
CA ASP A 3 30.67 25.75 33.96
C ASP A 3 31.33 25.14 35.19
N GLU A 4 30.62 24.99 36.30
CA GLU A 4 31.18 24.35 37.51
C GLU A 4 31.46 22.86 37.30
N ARG A 5 30.60 22.13 36.57
CA ARG A 5 30.82 20.70 36.26
C ARG A 5 31.96 20.51 35.27
N VAL A 6 32.09 21.40 34.29
CA VAL A 6 33.22 21.39 33.35
C VAL A 6 34.52 21.72 34.08
N ASN A 7 34.52 22.74 34.95
CA ASN A 7 35.70 23.12 35.72
C ASN A 7 36.13 22.04 36.72
N ALA A 8 35.17 21.36 37.37
CA ALA A 8 35.45 20.22 38.25
C ALA A 8 36.07 19.04 37.47
N ALA A 9 35.54 18.70 36.29
CA ALA A 9 36.09 17.64 35.45
C ALA A 9 37.50 18.00 34.91
N VAL A 10 37.74 19.27 34.56
CA VAL A 10 39.06 19.75 34.15
C VAL A 10 40.06 19.64 35.30
N ALA A 11 39.68 20.02 36.52
CA ALA A 11 40.53 19.91 37.69
C ALA A 11 40.87 18.45 38.03
N GLU A 12 39.91 17.53 37.92
CA GLU A 12 40.11 16.10 38.16
C GLU A 12 41.05 15.47 37.11
N VAL A 13 40.91 15.84 35.83
CA VAL A 13 41.81 15.40 34.76
C VAL A 13 43.22 15.96 34.94
N GLN A 14 43.37 17.22 35.36
CA GLN A 14 44.67 17.82 35.66
C GLN A 14 45.36 17.13 36.83
N ALA A 15 44.62 16.83 37.91
CA ALA A 15 45.15 16.10 39.07
C ALA A 15 45.59 14.67 38.70
N ALA A 16 44.77 13.95 37.93
CA ALA A 16 45.10 12.60 37.44
C ALA A 16 46.34 12.62 36.52
N THR A 17 46.48 13.65 35.68
CA THR A 17 47.63 13.80 34.77
C THR A 17 48.92 14.10 35.55
N ALA A 18 48.86 14.95 36.58
CA ALA A 18 49.99 15.23 37.46
C ALA A 18 50.44 13.98 38.26
N ALA A 19 49.48 13.19 38.76
CA ALA A 19 49.77 11.92 39.43
C ALA A 19 50.41 10.89 38.48
N ALA A 20 49.90 10.77 37.25
CA ALA A 20 50.45 9.88 36.23
C ALA A 20 51.88 10.28 35.82
N ARG A 21 52.16 11.58 35.69
CA ARG A 21 53.52 12.10 35.41
C ARG A 21 54.50 11.77 36.52
N THR A 22 54.11 11.99 37.77
CA THR A 22 54.93 11.70 38.95
C THR A 22 55.24 10.20 39.06
N SER A 23 54.25 9.35 38.78
CA SER A 23 54.40 7.89 38.75
C SER A 23 55.34 7.44 37.62
N ALA A 24 55.21 8.01 36.42
CA ALA A 24 56.09 7.71 35.28
C ALA A 24 57.54 8.13 35.55
N GLU A 25 57.76 9.31 36.12
CA GLU A 25 59.10 9.81 36.51
C GLU A 25 59.76 8.91 37.55
N ARG A 26 58.99 8.43 38.55
CA ARG A 26 59.48 7.45 39.53
C ARG A 26 59.86 6.13 38.86
N ALA A 27 58.98 5.58 38.02
CA ALA A 27 59.22 4.31 37.34
C ALA A 27 60.45 4.37 36.41
N ILE A 28 60.68 5.48 35.71
CA ILE A 28 61.89 5.70 34.89
C ILE A 28 63.12 5.72 35.81
N ARG A 29 63.09 6.52 36.88
CA ARG A 29 64.21 6.64 37.83
C ARG A 29 64.61 5.28 38.42
N ASP A 30 63.63 4.50 38.86
CA ASP A 30 63.87 3.17 39.45
C ASP A 30 64.45 2.21 38.41
N THR A 31 63.90 2.20 37.19
CA THR A 31 64.39 1.32 36.12
C THR A 31 65.79 1.73 35.63
N VAL A 32 66.11 3.02 35.60
CA VAL A 32 67.45 3.54 35.29
C VAL A 32 68.44 3.15 36.38
N LYS A 33 68.06 3.24 37.66
CA LYS A 33 68.88 2.77 38.78
C LYS A 33 69.19 1.27 38.65
N THR A 34 68.18 0.44 38.33
CA THR A 34 68.40 -0.99 38.07
C THR A 34 69.30 -1.23 36.86
N CYS A 35 69.23 -0.38 35.81
CA CYS A 35 70.16 -0.47 34.68
C CYS A 35 71.60 -0.18 35.09
N ALA A 36 71.83 0.81 35.97
CA ALA A 36 73.16 1.12 36.48
C ALA A 36 73.71 -0.03 37.34
N GLU A 37 72.91 -0.58 38.25
CA GLU A 37 73.30 -1.73 39.07
C GLU A 37 73.64 -2.98 38.23
N LEU A 38 72.88 -3.23 37.15
CA LEU A 38 73.15 -4.32 36.21
C LEU A 38 74.41 -4.06 35.37
N ALA A 39 74.69 -2.81 35.01
CA ALA A 39 75.91 -2.43 34.29
C ALA A 39 77.15 -2.62 35.17
N ASP A 40 77.08 -2.26 36.46
CA ASP A 40 78.18 -2.49 37.41
C ASP A 40 78.41 -3.99 37.66
N LYS A 41 77.33 -4.77 37.80
CA LYS A 41 77.42 -6.24 37.92
C LYS A 41 78.03 -6.86 36.66
N LEU A 42 77.67 -6.35 35.49
CA LEU A 42 78.24 -6.79 34.21
C LEU A 42 79.74 -6.47 34.16
N ALA A 43 80.15 -5.24 34.49
CA ALA A 43 81.56 -4.85 34.52
C ALA A 43 82.39 -5.72 35.47
N ARG A 44 81.88 -5.99 36.67
CA ARG A 44 82.53 -6.90 37.64
C ARG A 44 82.58 -8.35 37.17
N ALA A 45 81.60 -8.80 36.39
CA ALA A 45 81.61 -10.14 35.79
C ALA A 45 82.58 -10.22 34.60
N GLU A 46 82.72 -9.13 33.82
CA GLU A 46 83.68 -9.04 32.70
C GLU A 46 85.11 -9.03 33.24
N GLN A 47 85.37 -8.30 34.32
CA GLN A 47 86.66 -8.28 35.01
C GLN A 47 86.98 -9.64 35.64
N ARG A 48 86.02 -10.29 36.32
CA ARG A 48 86.20 -11.67 36.83
C ARG A 48 86.52 -12.68 35.72
N LEU A 49 85.93 -12.54 34.54
CA LEU A 49 86.27 -13.39 33.39
C LEU A 49 87.69 -13.11 32.88
N ALA A 50 88.11 -11.84 32.87
CA ALA A 50 89.47 -11.46 32.47
C ALA A 50 90.53 -11.98 33.46
N ASP A 51 90.23 -11.97 34.76
CA ASP A 51 91.13 -12.45 35.82
C ASP A 51 91.26 -13.99 35.87
N LEU A 52 90.30 -14.73 35.29
CA LEU A 52 90.25 -16.20 35.36
C LEU A 52 91.29 -16.91 34.46
N GLY A 53 91.85 -16.24 33.44
CA GLY A 53 92.84 -16.83 32.52
C GLY A 53 92.43 -18.16 31.83
N GLU A 54 93.35 -18.79 31.11
CA GLU A 54 93.12 -20.08 30.39
C GLU A 54 93.15 -21.33 31.30
N THR A 55 93.03 -21.20 32.62
CA THR A 55 93.37 -22.30 33.55
C THR A 55 92.18 -23.16 34.02
N SER A 56 90.93 -22.84 33.64
CA SER A 56 89.79 -23.75 33.88
C SER A 56 88.59 -23.50 32.95
N THR A 57 88.41 -24.37 31.94
CA THR A 57 87.33 -24.30 30.94
C THR A 57 85.92 -24.29 31.53
N ALA A 58 85.68 -25.01 32.63
CA ALA A 58 84.37 -25.05 33.29
C ALA A 58 83.99 -23.72 33.95
N LYS A 59 84.95 -23.03 34.58
CA LYS A 59 84.71 -21.72 35.23
C LYS A 59 84.53 -20.60 34.19
N VAL A 60 85.32 -20.64 33.12
CA VAL A 60 85.18 -19.71 31.98
C VAL A 60 83.81 -19.83 31.33
N ASN A 61 83.32 -21.06 31.09
CA ASN A 61 81.99 -21.28 30.52
C ASN A 61 80.84 -20.81 31.44
N ALA A 62 80.97 -21.01 32.75
CA ALA A 62 79.98 -20.52 33.72
C ALA A 62 79.93 -18.98 33.75
N SER A 63 81.09 -18.31 33.78
CA SER A 63 81.17 -16.84 33.75
C SER A 63 80.72 -16.26 32.40
N ALA A 64 81.00 -16.92 31.28
CA ALA A 64 80.48 -16.52 29.96
C ALA A 64 78.94 -16.60 29.88
N LYS A 65 78.33 -17.61 30.51
CA LYS A 65 76.87 -17.74 30.62
C LYS A 65 76.26 -16.67 31.52
N GLU A 66 76.90 -16.35 32.65
CA GLU A 66 76.51 -15.23 33.53
C GLU A 66 76.54 -13.89 32.76
N LEU A 67 77.60 -13.64 31.99
CA LEU A 67 77.73 -12.43 31.16
C LEU A 67 76.66 -12.33 30.07
N SER A 68 76.37 -13.42 29.36
CA SER A 68 75.30 -13.45 28.36
C SER A 68 73.94 -13.09 28.99
N THR A 69 73.67 -13.64 30.18
CA THR A 69 72.44 -13.39 30.93
C THR A 69 72.35 -11.93 31.38
N LEU A 70 73.42 -11.38 31.96
CA LEU A 70 73.47 -9.97 32.38
C LEU A 70 73.34 -9.01 31.20
N ARG A 71 73.98 -9.31 30.06
CA ARG A 71 73.84 -8.52 28.82
C ARG A 71 72.40 -8.54 28.29
N HIS A 72 71.74 -9.70 28.32
CA HIS A 72 70.33 -9.79 27.94
C HIS A 72 69.43 -8.99 28.89
N CYS A 73 69.59 -9.14 30.21
CA CYS A 73 68.82 -8.40 31.21
C CYS A 73 69.00 -6.89 31.06
N LEU A 74 70.24 -6.42 30.87
CA LEU A 74 70.54 -5.00 30.67
C LEU A 74 69.92 -4.47 29.37
N ARG A 75 69.99 -5.22 28.26
CA ARG A 75 69.33 -4.84 27.00
C ARG A 75 67.80 -4.76 27.16
N ALA A 76 67.20 -5.71 27.86
CA ALA A 76 65.76 -5.72 28.12
C ALA A 76 65.33 -4.52 28.97
N MET A 77 66.09 -4.19 30.02
CA MET A 77 65.81 -3.03 30.87
C MET A 77 66.06 -1.70 30.15
N LYS A 78 67.12 -1.56 29.34
CA LYS A 78 67.32 -0.38 28.48
C LYS A 78 66.17 -0.18 27.48
N LYS A 79 65.63 -1.26 26.91
CA LYS A 79 64.40 -1.20 26.09
C LYS A 79 63.16 -0.81 26.89
N ARG A 80 63.09 -1.16 28.19
CA ARG A 80 62.01 -0.74 29.09
C ARG A 80 62.12 0.74 29.43
N VAL A 81 63.32 1.25 29.72
CA VAL A 81 63.59 2.69 29.91
C VAL A 81 63.15 3.49 28.69
N ARG A 82 63.59 3.12 27.48
CA ARG A 82 63.15 3.80 26.25
C ARG A 82 61.63 3.82 26.07
N ARG A 83 60.95 2.71 26.38
CA ARG A 83 59.48 2.65 26.30
C ARG A 83 58.80 3.56 27.33
N LEU A 84 59.34 3.65 28.54
CA LEU A 84 58.83 4.53 29.58
C LEU A 84 59.10 6.01 29.25
N GLU A 85 60.28 6.34 28.71
CA GLU A 85 60.64 7.69 28.24
C GLU A 85 59.72 8.14 27.09
N THR A 86 59.47 7.28 26.09
CA THR A 86 58.48 7.55 25.03
C THR A 86 57.06 7.71 25.60
N GLY A 87 56.72 6.96 26.67
CA GLY A 87 55.46 7.13 27.39
C GLY A 87 55.36 8.49 28.10
N GLN A 88 56.45 8.93 28.73
CA GLN A 88 56.54 10.22 29.42
C GLN A 88 56.50 11.39 28.42
N GLU A 89 57.15 11.29 27.27
CA GLU A 89 57.03 12.26 26.18
C GLU A 89 55.60 12.39 25.68
N LYS A 90 54.87 11.28 25.54
CA LYS A 90 53.44 11.32 25.18
C LYS A 90 52.58 12.01 26.23
N ILE A 91 52.87 11.78 27.52
CA ILE A 91 52.19 12.48 28.63
C ILE A 91 52.49 13.98 28.60
N LYS A 92 53.77 14.37 28.43
CA LYS A 92 54.19 15.78 28.30
C LYS A 92 53.55 16.47 27.09
N ASN A 93 53.54 15.81 25.93
CA ASN A 93 52.98 16.36 24.70
C ASN A 93 51.44 16.45 24.76
N GLY A 94 50.78 15.53 25.47
CA GLY A 94 49.35 15.59 25.74
C GLY A 94 48.93 16.73 26.68
N SER A 95 49.83 17.21 27.54
CA SER A 95 49.58 18.38 28.41
C SER A 95 49.84 19.74 27.73
N ALA A 96 50.65 19.78 26.66
CA ALA A 96 51.02 21.02 25.97
C ALA A 96 49.97 21.49 24.94
N SER A 97 49.12 20.59 24.44
CA SER A 97 47.97 20.98 23.60
C SER A 97 46.76 21.27 24.49
N GLY A 98 46.49 22.54 24.78
CA GLY A 98 45.27 23.02 25.46
C GLY A 98 43.94 22.74 24.73
N ARG A 99 43.92 21.82 23.76
CA ARG A 99 42.73 21.13 23.25
C ARG A 99 43.06 19.64 23.25
N ALA A 100 42.61 18.92 24.27
CA ALA A 100 42.54 17.47 24.18
C ALA A 100 41.49 17.14 23.09
N VAL A 101 41.93 17.02 21.84
CA VAL A 101 41.09 16.49 20.77
C VAL A 101 40.78 15.05 21.17
N GLY A 102 39.58 14.81 21.67
CA GLY A 102 39.15 13.48 22.09
C GLY A 102 39.16 12.56 20.87
N ARG A 103 40.12 11.63 20.81
CA ARG A 103 40.21 10.70 19.68
C ARG A 103 39.30 9.50 19.93
N VAL A 104 38.19 9.42 19.20
CA VAL A 104 37.20 8.35 19.39
C VAL A 104 37.44 7.22 18.39
N VAL A 105 37.68 6.01 18.90
CA VAL A 105 37.74 4.80 18.08
C VAL A 105 36.32 4.30 17.81
N LEU A 106 35.87 4.41 16.56
CA LEU A 106 34.53 4.00 16.13
C LEU A 106 34.40 2.50 15.86
N LYS A 107 35.53 1.78 15.84
CA LYS A 107 35.59 0.35 15.56
C LYS A 107 36.01 -0.44 16.80
N LYS A 108 35.47 -1.65 16.94
CA LYS A 108 36.03 -2.71 17.80
C LYS A 108 36.53 -3.82 16.85
N GLY A 109 37.84 -3.93 16.69
CA GLY A 109 38.45 -4.78 15.66
C GLY A 109 38.10 -4.29 14.24
N ARG A 110 37.54 -5.17 13.39
CA ARG A 110 37.15 -4.83 12.01
C ARG A 110 35.71 -4.30 11.87
N ALA A 111 34.94 -4.22 12.95
CA ALA A 111 33.52 -3.82 12.91
C ALA A 111 33.29 -2.46 13.58
N TYR A 112 32.38 -1.66 13.03
CA TYR A 112 31.87 -0.45 13.70
C TYR A 112 31.03 -0.84 14.91
N LYS A 113 31.14 -0.05 15.99
CA LYS A 113 30.37 -0.23 17.22
C LYS A 113 28.86 -0.06 16.97
N PRO A 114 27.97 -0.76 17.70
CA PRO A 114 26.53 -0.69 17.51
C PRO A 114 25.97 0.75 17.48
N GLU A 115 26.43 1.60 18.39
CA GLU A 115 25.91 2.97 18.57
C GLU A 115 26.15 3.84 17.32
N ILE A 116 27.27 3.62 16.62
CA ILE A 116 27.59 4.31 15.38
C ILE A 116 26.74 3.80 14.21
N ARG A 117 26.39 2.51 14.22
CA ARG A 117 25.48 1.93 13.22
C ARG A 117 24.06 2.44 13.43
N ASP A 118 23.65 2.58 14.68
CA ASP A 118 22.36 3.18 15.04
C ASP A 118 22.28 4.64 14.59
N LEU A 119 23.29 5.45 14.91
CA LEU A 119 23.38 6.84 14.44
C LEU A 119 23.31 6.92 12.90
N ALA A 120 24.00 6.01 12.20
CA ALA A 120 23.93 5.95 10.75
C ALA A 120 22.51 5.65 10.24
N ARG A 121 21.77 4.71 10.86
CA ARG A 121 20.35 4.45 10.51
C ARG A 121 19.47 5.67 10.74
N VAL A 122 19.64 6.37 11.86
CA VAL A 122 18.90 7.61 12.16
C VAL A 122 19.16 8.67 11.08
N LEU A 123 20.43 8.93 10.75
CA LEU A 123 20.79 9.92 9.74
C LEU A 123 20.18 9.61 8.36
N ILE A 124 20.23 8.34 7.92
CA ILE A 124 19.62 7.96 6.64
C ILE A 124 18.09 8.15 6.69
N SER A 125 17.47 7.79 7.82
CA SER A 125 16.03 7.92 8.02
C SER A 125 15.55 9.38 8.04
N CYS A 126 16.44 10.31 8.38
CA CYS A 126 16.23 11.76 8.27
C CYS A 126 16.57 12.34 6.88
N GLY A 127 16.78 11.48 5.87
CA GLY A 127 17.04 11.92 4.49
C GLY A 127 18.52 12.13 4.14
N CYS A 128 19.46 11.81 5.04
CA CYS A 128 20.88 11.89 4.70
C CYS A 128 21.25 10.83 3.66
N LYS A 129 21.78 11.27 2.50
CA LYS A 129 22.29 10.36 1.47
C LYS A 129 23.35 9.44 2.07
N MET A 130 23.28 8.13 1.81
CA MET A 130 24.17 7.12 2.41
C MET A 130 25.67 7.42 2.25
N GLY A 131 26.07 8.00 1.12
CA GLY A 131 27.47 8.40 0.87
C GLY A 131 27.93 9.63 1.66
N LYS A 132 27.01 10.39 2.25
CA LYS A 132 27.28 11.60 3.05
C LYS A 132 27.25 11.35 4.54
N VAL A 133 26.60 10.28 5.01
CA VAL A 133 26.47 9.92 6.44
C VAL A 133 27.82 9.95 7.16
N GLY A 134 28.85 9.31 6.61
CA GLY A 134 30.19 9.34 7.21
C GLY A 134 30.75 10.75 7.37
N GLY A 135 30.61 11.59 6.35
CA GLY A 135 31.06 12.99 6.39
C GLY A 135 30.25 13.86 7.35
N VAL A 136 28.95 13.61 7.48
CA VAL A 136 28.10 14.32 8.48
C VAL A 136 28.55 13.97 9.89
N ILE A 137 28.77 12.70 10.19
CA ILE A 137 29.27 12.27 11.51
C ILE A 137 30.63 12.90 11.80
N GLU A 138 31.52 12.97 10.80
CA GLU A 138 32.82 13.62 10.94
C GLU A 138 32.73 15.13 11.16
N ALA A 139 31.84 15.81 10.43
CA ALA A 139 31.61 17.25 10.60
C ALA A 139 31.05 17.58 11.99
N VAL A 140 30.07 16.79 12.48
CA VAL A 140 29.51 16.95 13.82
C VAL A 140 30.58 16.67 14.88
N ALA A 141 31.36 15.58 14.74
CA ALA A 141 32.45 15.27 15.66
C ALA A 141 33.48 16.42 15.75
N ARG A 142 33.81 17.05 14.61
CA ARG A 142 34.74 18.18 14.55
C ARG A 142 34.25 19.40 15.32
N ILE A 143 32.94 19.68 15.33
CA ILE A 143 32.34 20.77 16.12
C ILE A 143 32.60 20.55 17.62
N PHE A 144 32.53 19.30 18.08
CA PHE A 144 32.82 18.92 19.46
C PHE A 144 34.32 18.70 19.75
N GLY A 145 35.21 19.06 18.82
CA GLY A 145 36.65 18.86 18.98
C GLY A 145 37.07 17.38 19.00
N ILE A 146 36.29 16.49 18.38
CA ILE A 146 36.54 15.05 18.30
C ILE A 146 37.14 14.71 16.93
N GLU A 147 38.27 14.00 16.91
CA GLU A 147 38.84 13.44 15.67
C GLU A 147 38.45 11.98 15.52
N LEU A 148 37.82 11.65 14.38
CA LEU A 148 37.42 10.28 14.05
C LEU A 148 38.52 9.56 13.29
N GLN A 149 38.90 8.36 13.74
CA GLN A 149 39.94 7.57 13.07
C GLN A 149 39.49 6.95 11.74
N HIS A 150 38.18 6.80 11.54
CA HIS A 150 37.61 6.13 10.40
C HIS A 150 36.29 6.78 10.00
N THR A 151 36.04 6.88 8.70
CA THR A 151 34.78 7.40 8.17
C THR A 151 33.95 6.26 7.58
N LEU A 152 32.63 6.28 7.77
CA LEU A 152 31.73 5.28 7.20
C LEU A 152 31.65 5.44 5.68
N SER A 153 31.89 4.36 4.94
CA SER A 153 31.73 4.34 3.49
C SER A 153 30.27 4.11 3.08
N ARG A 154 29.88 4.57 1.88
CA ARG A 154 28.54 4.33 1.29
C ARG A 154 28.11 2.86 1.40
N ARG A 155 29.03 1.93 1.07
CA ARG A 155 28.77 0.48 1.13
C ARG A 155 28.47 0.01 2.56
N THR A 156 29.21 0.52 3.54
CA THR A 156 29.00 0.17 4.95
C THR A 156 27.64 0.67 5.42
N VAL A 157 27.28 1.90 5.05
CA VAL A 157 25.99 2.51 5.37
C VAL A 157 24.83 1.75 4.72
N GLY A 158 24.98 1.27 3.48
CA GLY A 158 24.00 0.39 2.84
C GLY A 158 23.78 -0.93 3.59
N ARG A 159 24.85 -1.57 4.08
CA ARG A 159 24.74 -2.76 4.94
C ARG A 159 24.04 -2.47 6.27
N ILE A 160 24.35 -1.32 6.87
CA ILE A 160 23.70 -0.87 8.11
C ILE A 160 22.19 -0.67 7.93
N ALA A 161 21.73 -0.25 6.74
CA ALA A 161 20.31 -0.19 6.41
C ALA A 161 19.66 -1.59 6.30
N LEU A 162 20.35 -2.55 5.67
CA LEU A 162 19.90 -3.95 5.62
C LEU A 162 19.82 -4.61 7.00
N GLU A 163 20.77 -4.30 7.88
CA GLU A 163 20.70 -4.72 9.28
C GLU A 163 19.41 -4.21 9.96
N GLY A 164 18.98 -2.98 9.64
CA GLY A 164 17.73 -2.42 10.14
C GLY A 164 16.49 -3.21 9.68
N LEU A 165 16.47 -3.70 8.44
CA LEU A 165 15.41 -4.57 7.93
C LEU A 165 15.32 -5.88 8.74
N LEU A 166 16.46 -6.55 8.93
CA LEU A 166 16.51 -7.80 9.70
C LEU A 166 16.12 -7.60 11.16
N MET A 167 16.58 -6.51 11.79
CA MET A 167 16.16 -6.15 13.15
C MET A 167 14.65 -5.95 13.24
N ALA A 168 14.05 -5.25 12.26
CA ALA A 168 12.63 -5.02 12.24
C ALA A 168 11.82 -6.30 12.01
N ARG A 169 12.29 -7.22 11.14
CA ARG A 169 11.67 -8.54 10.96
C ARG A 169 11.79 -9.42 12.21
N MET A 170 12.97 -9.44 12.85
CA MET A 170 13.15 -10.12 14.15
C MET A 170 12.24 -9.54 15.23
N GLN A 171 12.04 -8.22 15.26
CA GLN A 171 11.08 -7.57 16.13
C GLN A 171 9.67 -8.09 15.84
N LEU A 172 9.19 -8.04 14.59
CA LEU A 172 7.86 -8.54 14.24
C LEU A 172 7.67 -10.00 14.67
N GLY A 173 8.66 -10.87 14.43
CA GLY A 173 8.58 -12.28 14.85
C GLY A 173 8.50 -12.45 16.36
N PHE A 174 9.28 -11.66 17.11
CA PHE A 174 9.19 -11.62 18.57
C PHE A 174 7.81 -11.14 19.04
N GLU A 175 7.29 -10.07 18.44
CA GLU A 175 6.00 -9.49 18.81
C GLU A 175 4.85 -10.45 18.49
N LEU A 176 4.81 -11.05 17.29
CA LEU A 176 3.81 -12.06 16.90
C LEU A 176 3.83 -13.30 17.80
N LYS A 177 5.02 -13.73 18.23
CA LYS A 177 5.19 -14.87 19.15
C LYS A 177 4.59 -14.60 20.54
N HIS A 178 4.59 -13.35 20.99
CA HIS A 178 4.16 -12.99 22.35
C HIS A 178 2.78 -12.31 22.39
N ALA A 179 2.34 -11.69 21.29
CA ALA A 179 1.02 -11.08 21.19
C ALA A 179 -0.06 -12.11 21.48
N GLU A 180 -1.08 -11.70 22.21
CA GLU A 180 -2.25 -12.54 22.48
C GLU A 180 -3.05 -12.73 21.18
N ASP A 181 -3.36 -11.61 20.52
CA ASP A 181 -4.10 -11.52 19.28
C ASP A 181 -3.62 -10.34 18.45
N TYR A 182 -3.96 -10.37 17.16
CA TYR A 182 -3.68 -9.28 16.24
C TYR A 182 -4.57 -9.31 15.00
N THR A 183 -4.56 -8.20 14.29
CA THR A 183 -5.22 -8.03 12.99
C THR A 183 -4.21 -7.53 11.97
N ILE A 184 -4.57 -7.56 10.70
CA ILE A 184 -3.71 -7.13 9.58
C ILE A 184 -4.42 -6.14 8.67
N SER A 185 -3.67 -5.38 7.89
CA SER A 185 -4.23 -4.53 6.85
C SER A 185 -3.29 -4.38 5.68
N SER A 186 -3.86 -4.32 4.49
CA SER A 186 -3.13 -4.07 3.24
C SER A 186 -3.83 -3.03 2.38
N ASP A 187 -3.07 -2.52 1.42
CA ASP A 187 -3.54 -1.62 0.37
C ASP A 187 -2.56 -1.71 -0.79
N SER A 188 -3.03 -1.40 -1.98
CA SER A 188 -2.28 -1.54 -3.22
C SER A 188 -2.29 -0.25 -4.04
N THR A 189 -1.17 0.03 -4.72
CA THR A 189 -1.11 1.09 -5.72
C THR A 189 -0.21 0.66 -6.88
N SER A 190 -0.33 1.34 -8.01
CA SER A 190 0.55 1.15 -9.15
C SER A 190 1.53 2.32 -9.30
N ARG A 191 2.75 2.02 -9.74
CA ARG A 191 3.74 3.04 -10.08
C ARG A 191 4.55 2.58 -11.28
N ARG A 192 4.50 3.36 -12.37
CA ARG A 192 5.19 3.06 -13.64
C ARG A 192 4.85 1.65 -14.14
N LYS A 193 3.55 1.31 -14.17
CA LYS A 193 3.02 0.01 -14.62
C LYS A 193 3.47 -1.20 -13.79
N LEU A 194 3.88 -0.98 -12.53
CA LEU A 194 4.20 -2.04 -11.57
C LEU A 194 3.34 -1.87 -10.32
N ASN A 195 2.87 -2.98 -9.77
CA ASN A 195 2.00 -2.98 -8.60
C ASN A 195 2.81 -3.14 -7.32
N TYR A 196 2.34 -2.46 -6.28
CA TYR A 196 2.94 -2.42 -4.96
C TYR A 196 1.86 -2.54 -3.91
N GLN A 197 2.10 -3.39 -2.91
CA GLN A 197 1.18 -3.61 -1.79
C GLN A 197 1.88 -3.30 -0.46
N SER A 198 1.27 -2.47 0.38
CA SER A 198 1.74 -2.20 1.73
C SER A 198 1.09 -3.12 2.76
N HIS A 199 1.82 -3.43 3.83
CA HIS A 199 1.37 -4.38 4.85
C HIS A 199 1.55 -3.80 6.24
N HIS A 200 0.51 -3.89 7.07
CA HIS A 200 0.56 -3.54 8.49
C HIS A 200 -0.05 -4.62 9.38
N ILE A 201 0.52 -4.77 10.58
CA ILE A 201 0.06 -5.68 11.63
C ILE A 201 -0.29 -4.86 12.86
N HIS A 202 -1.45 -5.11 13.46
CA HIS A 202 -1.96 -4.33 14.58
C HIS A 202 -2.07 -5.22 15.81
N MET A 203 -1.28 -4.92 16.84
CA MET A 203 -1.18 -5.80 18.02
C MET A 203 -0.70 -5.05 19.26
N ARG A 204 -1.01 -5.56 20.46
CA ARG A 204 -0.33 -5.11 21.68
C ARG A 204 1.10 -5.60 21.66
N VAL A 205 2.06 -4.72 21.91
CA VAL A 205 3.48 -5.02 21.73
C VAL A 205 4.23 -4.99 23.05
N PRO A 206 5.23 -5.87 23.24
CA PRO A 206 6.24 -5.76 24.27
C PRO A 206 6.92 -4.38 24.29
N VAL A 207 6.86 -3.67 25.41
CA VAL A 207 7.49 -2.34 25.61
C VAL A 207 8.65 -2.38 26.60
N GLY A 208 8.79 -3.44 27.38
CA GLY A 208 9.81 -3.53 28.42
C GLY A 208 9.77 -4.84 29.17
N ARG A 209 10.56 -4.88 30.25
CA ARG A 209 10.49 -5.94 31.26
C ARG A 209 10.21 -5.33 32.63
N ASP A 210 9.41 -6.01 33.43
CA ASP A 210 9.20 -5.64 34.83
C ASP A 210 10.42 -6.00 35.70
N ALA A 211 10.36 -5.71 37.00
CA ALA A 211 11.45 -6.01 37.94
C ALA A 211 11.72 -7.52 38.08
N GLN A 212 10.74 -8.35 37.73
CA GLN A 212 10.79 -9.81 37.75
C GLN A 212 11.27 -10.40 36.42
N GLY A 213 11.47 -9.55 35.39
CA GLY A 213 11.93 -9.95 34.07
C GLY A 213 10.81 -10.36 33.10
N ASN A 214 9.54 -10.28 33.50
CA ASN A 214 8.40 -10.59 32.64
C ASN A 214 8.20 -9.49 31.60
N ILE A 215 7.66 -9.87 30.44
CA ILE A 215 7.39 -8.93 29.36
C ILE A 215 6.20 -8.03 29.73
N VAL A 216 6.42 -6.72 29.69
CA VAL A 216 5.37 -5.73 29.84
C VAL A 216 4.85 -5.35 28.47
N PHE A 217 3.54 -5.46 28.27
CA PHE A 217 2.88 -5.10 27.01
C PHE A 217 2.38 -3.66 27.04
N SER A 218 2.30 -3.05 25.85
CA SER A 218 1.61 -1.79 25.67
C SER A 218 0.15 -1.90 26.15
N LYS A 219 -0.37 -0.81 26.73
CA LYS A 219 -1.78 -0.75 27.15
C LYS A 219 -2.73 -0.88 25.95
N MET A 220 -2.30 -0.38 24.81
CA MET A 220 -3.10 -0.30 23.58
C MET A 220 -2.32 -0.90 22.41
N ALA A 221 -3.03 -1.29 21.35
CA ALA A 221 -2.43 -1.85 20.14
C ALA A 221 -1.48 -0.85 19.48
N LYS A 222 -0.47 -1.35 18.77
CA LYS A 222 0.45 -0.55 17.94
C LYS A 222 0.36 -1.05 16.51
N VAL A 223 0.40 -0.11 15.58
CA VAL A 223 0.46 -0.37 14.13
C VAL A 223 1.92 -0.63 13.75
N ARG A 224 2.20 -1.84 13.27
CA ARG A 224 3.52 -2.25 12.80
C ARG A 224 3.55 -2.32 11.29
N PHE A 225 4.48 -1.60 10.68
CA PHE A 225 4.72 -1.67 9.25
C PHE A 225 5.54 -2.93 8.92
N ALA A 226 4.99 -3.80 8.08
CA ALA A 226 5.61 -5.05 7.64
C ALA A 226 6.31 -4.93 6.27
N GLY A 227 6.21 -3.77 5.61
CA GLY A 227 6.92 -3.45 4.37
C GLY A 227 5.98 -3.20 3.19
N VAL A 228 6.57 -2.73 2.09
CA VAL A 228 5.93 -2.66 0.78
C VAL A 228 6.53 -3.77 -0.08
N GLU A 229 5.68 -4.62 -0.64
CA GLU A 229 6.06 -5.66 -1.59
C GLU A 229 5.60 -5.28 -3.00
N SER A 230 6.25 -5.84 -4.01
CA SER A 230 5.86 -5.67 -5.41
C SER A 230 5.06 -6.89 -5.82
N THR A 231 3.84 -6.69 -6.32
CA THR A 231 2.97 -7.78 -6.77
C THR A 231 2.95 -7.82 -8.31
N PRO A 232 2.84 -9.01 -8.92
CA PRO A 232 2.68 -9.14 -10.36
C PRO A 232 1.31 -8.67 -10.86
N ASP A 233 0.26 -8.81 -10.04
CA ASP A 233 -1.11 -8.38 -10.33
C ASP A 233 -1.84 -7.89 -9.06
N HIS A 234 -3.14 -7.60 -9.18
CA HIS A 234 -4.05 -7.20 -8.11
C HIS A 234 -5.02 -8.31 -7.70
N SER A 235 -4.76 -9.58 -8.02
CA SER A 235 -5.68 -10.65 -7.66
C SER A 235 -5.65 -10.96 -6.16
N ALA A 236 -6.78 -11.42 -5.61
CA ALA A 236 -6.86 -11.78 -4.20
C ALA A 236 -5.85 -12.90 -3.83
N ALA A 237 -5.69 -13.88 -4.71
CA ALA A 237 -4.72 -14.97 -4.57
C ALA A 237 -3.27 -14.47 -4.49
N THR A 238 -2.89 -13.50 -5.33
CA THR A 238 -1.55 -12.88 -5.28
C THR A 238 -1.35 -12.08 -4.00
N SER A 239 -2.36 -11.34 -3.55
CA SER A 239 -2.31 -10.60 -2.29
C SER A 239 -2.21 -11.52 -1.07
N LYS A 240 -2.96 -12.63 -1.04
CA LYS A 240 -2.80 -13.70 -0.04
C LYS A 240 -1.38 -14.25 -0.06
N ALA A 241 -0.86 -14.65 -1.23
CA ALA A 241 0.50 -15.18 -1.35
C ALA A 241 1.56 -14.17 -0.87
N THR A 242 1.30 -12.88 -1.06
CA THR A 242 2.17 -11.80 -0.57
C THR A 242 2.16 -11.73 0.96
N TRP A 243 0.99 -11.84 1.60
CA TRP A 243 0.89 -11.96 3.06
C TRP A 243 1.63 -13.18 3.61
N LEU A 244 1.47 -14.35 2.98
CA LEU A 244 2.18 -15.57 3.38
C LEU A 244 3.69 -15.36 3.30
N LYS A 245 4.18 -14.79 2.20
CA LYS A 245 5.59 -14.43 2.04
C LYS A 245 6.07 -13.46 3.12
N VAL A 246 5.26 -12.46 3.51
CA VAL A 246 5.60 -11.53 4.60
C VAL A 246 5.77 -12.27 5.93
N PHE A 247 4.88 -13.22 6.24
CA PHE A 247 5.03 -14.05 7.43
C PHE A 247 6.26 -14.96 7.36
N ASP A 248 6.53 -15.58 6.22
CA ASP A 248 7.73 -16.40 6.01
C ASP A 248 9.02 -15.59 6.19
N ASP A 249 9.09 -14.41 5.58
CA ASP A 249 10.20 -13.46 5.70
C ASP A 249 10.47 -13.06 7.18
N VAL A 250 9.40 -12.93 7.97
CA VAL A 250 9.46 -12.63 9.41
C VAL A 250 9.91 -13.84 10.21
N MET A 251 9.32 -15.01 9.95
CA MET A 251 9.66 -16.27 10.61
C MET A 251 11.10 -16.67 10.34
N GLU A 252 11.57 -16.60 9.10
CA GLU A 252 12.95 -16.93 8.72
C GLU A 252 13.94 -16.05 9.49
N ALA A 253 13.72 -14.73 9.49
CA ALA A 253 14.58 -13.78 10.18
C ALA A 253 14.58 -13.99 11.70
N PHE A 254 13.41 -14.27 12.29
CA PHE A 254 13.28 -14.46 13.73
C PHE A 254 13.80 -15.83 14.18
N ASN A 255 13.31 -16.91 13.60
CA ASN A 255 13.65 -18.29 14.00
C ASN A 255 15.12 -18.63 13.78
N GLY A 256 15.76 -18.03 12.77
CA GLY A 256 17.20 -18.16 12.54
C GLY A 256 18.09 -17.41 13.55
N SER A 257 17.49 -16.60 14.44
CA SER A 257 18.23 -15.70 15.33
C SER A 257 18.51 -16.29 16.72
N PRO A 258 19.57 -15.83 17.42
CA PRO A 258 19.78 -16.17 18.82
C PRO A 258 18.63 -15.73 19.74
N LEU A 259 17.84 -14.72 19.35
CA LEU A 259 16.68 -14.26 20.10
C LEU A 259 15.61 -15.36 20.16
N ALA A 260 15.28 -16.00 19.04
CA ALA A 260 14.33 -17.11 19.02
C ALA A 260 14.83 -18.32 19.81
N GLN A 261 16.14 -18.58 19.85
CA GLN A 261 16.70 -19.64 20.70
C GLN A 261 16.44 -19.41 22.19
N ARG A 262 16.34 -18.14 22.62
CA ARG A 262 16.05 -17.78 24.02
C ARG A 262 14.56 -17.81 24.36
N VAL A 263 13.67 -17.56 23.40
CA VAL A 263 12.22 -17.37 23.67
C VAL A 263 11.31 -18.36 22.94
N GLY A 264 11.88 -19.27 22.17
CA GLY A 264 11.18 -20.23 21.33
C GLY A 264 10.90 -19.69 19.93
N ALA A 265 10.77 -20.62 18.98
CA ALA A 265 10.45 -20.32 17.60
C ALA A 265 8.99 -19.83 17.44
N LEU A 266 8.78 -19.03 16.39
CA LEU A 266 7.49 -18.68 15.84
C LEU A 266 7.09 -19.72 14.79
N ASP A 267 5.84 -20.15 14.85
CA ASP A 267 5.26 -21.10 13.91
C ASP A 267 4.08 -20.45 13.18
N PHE A 268 3.85 -20.84 11.92
CA PHE A 268 2.78 -20.29 11.09
C PHE A 268 1.39 -20.63 11.64
N ARG A 269 1.21 -21.81 12.24
CA ARG A 269 -0.09 -22.17 12.86
C ARG A 269 -0.39 -21.29 14.07
N LEU A 270 0.63 -20.97 14.86
CA LEU A 270 0.51 -19.98 15.93
C LEU A 270 0.08 -18.62 15.36
N ILE A 271 0.55 -18.26 14.16
CA ILE A 271 0.17 -17.02 13.52
C ILE A 271 -1.34 -17.03 13.20
N CYS A 272 -1.80 -18.03 12.44
CA CYS A 272 -3.21 -18.19 12.08
C CYS A 272 -4.13 -18.27 13.30
N ARG A 273 -3.71 -18.98 14.36
CA ARG A 273 -4.49 -19.13 15.59
C ARG A 273 -4.76 -17.80 16.32
N ARG A 274 -3.88 -16.80 16.18
CA ARG A 274 -3.97 -15.49 16.85
C ARG A 274 -4.43 -14.36 15.95
N LEU A 275 -4.52 -14.60 14.65
CA LEU A 275 -5.06 -13.64 13.69
C LEU A 275 -6.59 -13.53 13.85
N ARG A 276 -7.11 -12.34 14.14
CA ARG A 276 -8.55 -12.12 14.44
C ARG A 276 -9.30 -11.34 13.37
N GLY A 277 -8.62 -10.84 12.35
CA GLY A 277 -9.29 -10.03 11.35
C GLY A 277 -8.37 -9.25 10.44
N MET A 278 -9.00 -8.56 9.51
CA MET A 278 -8.35 -7.75 8.50
C MET A 278 -9.16 -6.47 8.20
N CYS A 279 -8.49 -5.35 7.97
CA CYS A 279 -9.13 -4.16 7.40
C CYS A 279 -8.47 -3.72 6.10
N GLY A 280 -9.24 -3.03 5.26
CA GLY A 280 -8.79 -2.53 3.96
C GLY A 280 -9.73 -1.44 3.45
N ASP A 281 -9.61 -1.11 2.18
CA ASP A 281 -10.61 -0.29 1.49
C ASP A 281 -11.93 -1.08 1.28
N HIS A 282 -12.85 -0.53 0.49
CA HIS A 282 -14.13 -1.19 0.18
C HIS A 282 -14.13 -1.93 -1.17
N ALA A 283 -12.98 -2.10 -1.82
CA ALA A 283 -12.87 -2.82 -3.08
C ALA A 283 -13.24 -4.30 -2.91
N ASN A 284 -13.88 -4.87 -3.93
CA ASN A 284 -14.28 -6.28 -3.92
C ASN A 284 -13.06 -7.21 -3.80
N VAL A 285 -11.94 -6.83 -4.39
CA VAL A 285 -10.65 -7.54 -4.27
C VAL A 285 -10.20 -7.59 -2.81
N GLU A 286 -10.16 -6.47 -2.08
CA GLU A 286 -9.68 -6.46 -0.68
C GLU A 286 -10.62 -7.25 0.25
N LYS A 287 -11.94 -7.25 -0.01
CA LYS A 287 -12.89 -8.16 0.67
C LYS A 287 -12.58 -9.63 0.37
N SER A 288 -12.29 -9.95 -0.89
CA SER A 288 -11.90 -11.30 -1.31
C SER A 288 -10.59 -11.74 -0.65
N VAL A 289 -9.60 -10.85 -0.50
CA VAL A 289 -8.34 -11.13 0.24
C VAL A 289 -8.64 -11.46 1.70
N ALA A 290 -9.49 -10.67 2.36
CA ALA A 290 -9.86 -10.93 3.75
C ALA A 290 -10.55 -12.30 3.91
N GLU A 291 -11.40 -12.68 2.97
CA GLU A 291 -12.05 -14.00 2.96
C GLU A 291 -11.06 -15.15 2.69
N GLU A 292 -10.12 -14.96 1.77
CA GLU A 292 -9.05 -15.92 1.52
C GLU A 292 -8.13 -16.13 2.75
N MET A 293 -7.81 -15.05 3.45
CA MET A 293 -7.05 -15.10 4.71
C MET A 293 -7.85 -15.77 5.84
N ARG A 294 -9.17 -15.56 5.89
CA ARG A 294 -10.08 -16.27 6.82
C ARG A 294 -10.07 -17.78 6.55
N LYS A 295 -10.17 -18.18 5.29
CA LYS A 295 -10.10 -19.59 4.85
C LYS A 295 -8.76 -20.22 5.20
N GLU A 296 -7.65 -19.53 4.95
CA GLU A 296 -6.32 -20.02 5.32
C GLU A 296 -6.19 -20.22 6.83
N LYS A 297 -6.65 -19.24 7.64
CA LYS A 297 -6.70 -19.38 9.09
C LYS A 297 -7.48 -20.62 9.51
N HIS A 298 -8.65 -20.84 8.92
CA HIS A 298 -9.52 -21.97 9.25
C HIS A 298 -8.86 -23.30 8.86
N GLU A 299 -8.22 -23.38 7.70
CA GLU A 299 -7.51 -24.59 7.26
C GLU A 299 -6.37 -24.97 8.22
N GLN A 300 -5.55 -23.99 8.61
CA GLN A 300 -4.45 -24.23 9.54
C GLN A 300 -4.94 -24.65 10.92
N LEU A 301 -6.10 -24.13 11.35
CA LEU A 301 -6.75 -24.51 12.60
C LEU A 301 -7.22 -25.97 12.57
N LEU A 302 -7.93 -26.37 11.50
CA LEU A 302 -8.41 -27.75 11.34
C LEU A 302 -7.24 -28.73 11.27
N GLN A 303 -6.18 -28.39 10.52
CA GLN A 303 -4.97 -29.19 10.45
C GLN A 303 -4.32 -29.36 11.83
N GLU A 304 -4.19 -28.28 12.61
CA GLU A 304 -3.61 -28.33 13.96
C GLU A 304 -4.43 -29.19 14.93
N LEU A 305 -5.76 -29.01 14.95
CA LEU A 305 -6.66 -29.78 15.81
C LEU A 305 -6.71 -31.26 15.39
N GLY A 306 -6.73 -31.53 14.08
CA GLY A 306 -6.75 -32.88 13.52
C GLY A 306 -5.49 -33.66 13.83
N GLU A 307 -4.30 -33.05 13.73
CA GLU A 307 -3.04 -33.70 14.08
C GLU A 307 -2.95 -33.99 15.58
N ARG A 308 -3.44 -33.08 16.44
CA ARG A 308 -3.52 -33.35 17.88
C ARG A 308 -4.46 -34.51 18.18
N ARG A 309 -5.63 -34.52 17.54
CA ARG A 309 -6.60 -35.60 17.68
C ARG A 309 -6.04 -36.93 17.19
N LEU A 310 -5.32 -36.92 16.07
CA LEU A 310 -4.62 -38.08 15.55
C LEU A 310 -3.56 -38.61 16.53
N ALA A 311 -2.80 -37.71 17.16
CA ALA A 311 -1.81 -38.09 18.18
C ALA A 311 -2.45 -38.68 19.45
N GLU A 312 -3.65 -38.22 19.83
CA GLU A 312 -4.43 -38.83 20.92
C GLU A 312 -4.92 -40.24 20.56
N LEU A 313 -5.33 -40.43 19.30
CA LEU A 313 -5.79 -41.72 18.77
C LEU A 313 -4.66 -42.75 18.58
N ASP A 314 -3.39 -42.34 18.60
CA ASP A 314 -2.24 -43.29 18.59
C ASP A 314 -2.28 -44.23 19.82
N GLY A 315 -2.91 -43.80 20.92
CA GLY A 315 -3.20 -44.64 22.08
C GLY A 315 -4.38 -45.61 21.92
N ASP A 316 -5.21 -45.44 20.88
CA ASP A 316 -6.39 -46.25 20.55
C ASP A 316 -6.27 -46.79 19.11
N LEU A 317 -5.37 -47.78 18.96
CA LEU A 317 -5.05 -48.39 17.67
C LEU A 317 -6.26 -48.97 16.94
N LEU A 318 -7.32 -49.36 17.66
CA LEU A 318 -8.54 -49.89 17.04
C LEU A 318 -9.26 -48.79 16.27
N LYS A 319 -9.52 -47.66 16.94
CA LYS A 319 -10.18 -46.49 16.34
C LYS A 319 -9.36 -45.93 15.17
N LEU A 320 -8.03 -45.87 15.32
CA LEU A 320 -7.13 -45.43 14.27
C LEU A 320 -7.21 -46.37 13.04
N THR A 321 -7.22 -47.69 13.27
CA THR A 321 -7.34 -48.68 12.20
C THR A 321 -8.68 -48.56 11.47
N GLU A 322 -9.79 -48.37 12.20
CA GLU A 322 -11.12 -48.15 11.61
C GLU A 322 -11.13 -46.93 10.68
N LEU A 323 -10.59 -45.79 11.13
CA LEU A 323 -10.45 -44.57 10.34
C LEU A 323 -9.60 -44.79 9.08
N MET A 324 -8.45 -45.44 9.22
CA MET A 324 -7.57 -45.76 8.09
C MET A 324 -8.26 -46.67 7.07
N VAL A 325 -9.02 -47.67 7.53
CA VAL A 325 -9.79 -48.57 6.66
C VAL A 325 -10.91 -47.81 5.95
N GLN A 326 -11.64 -46.94 6.66
CA GLN A 326 -12.73 -46.15 6.08
C GLN A 326 -12.23 -45.24 4.95
N PHE A 327 -11.25 -44.38 5.24
CA PHE A 327 -10.68 -43.47 4.24
C PHE A 327 -9.94 -44.22 3.13
N GLY A 328 -9.25 -45.31 3.47
CA GLY A 328 -8.59 -46.19 2.50
C GLY A 328 -9.57 -46.84 1.53
N THR A 329 -10.73 -47.29 2.02
CA THR A 329 -11.79 -47.89 1.20
C THR A 329 -12.39 -46.85 0.26
N GLN A 330 -12.76 -45.67 0.77
CA GLN A 330 -13.31 -44.57 -0.05
C GLN A 330 -12.37 -44.15 -1.18
N LYS A 331 -11.07 -44.03 -0.88
CA LYS A 331 -10.02 -43.72 -1.87
C LYS A 331 -9.96 -44.76 -3.00
N ILE A 332 -10.07 -46.05 -2.67
CA ILE A 332 -10.00 -47.15 -3.63
C ILE A 332 -11.29 -47.24 -4.45
N GLU A 333 -12.44 -47.05 -3.82
CA GLU A 333 -13.73 -47.01 -4.51
C GLU A 333 -13.83 -45.83 -5.49
N ALA A 334 -13.30 -44.66 -5.13
CA ALA A 334 -13.30 -43.47 -5.99
C ALA A 334 -12.57 -43.66 -7.33
N VAL A 335 -11.64 -44.62 -7.42
CA VAL A 335 -10.96 -44.97 -8.67
C VAL A 335 -11.54 -46.20 -9.38
N GLY A 336 -12.64 -46.76 -8.85
CA GLY A 336 -13.32 -47.92 -9.45
C GLY A 336 -12.90 -49.27 -8.87
N GLY A 337 -12.27 -49.30 -7.68
CA GLY A 337 -11.91 -50.54 -6.98
C GLY A 337 -10.43 -50.91 -7.09
N TRP A 338 -10.08 -52.05 -6.51
CA TRP A 338 -8.68 -52.49 -6.34
C TRP A 338 -7.93 -52.70 -7.66
N ASP A 339 -8.57 -53.25 -8.69
CA ASP A 339 -7.92 -53.48 -9.98
C ASP A 339 -7.52 -52.17 -10.67
N ALA A 340 -8.42 -51.17 -10.62
CA ALA A 340 -8.15 -49.85 -11.14
C ALA A 340 -7.09 -49.12 -10.30
N TRP A 341 -7.13 -49.24 -8.98
CA TRP A 341 -6.10 -48.69 -8.08
C TRP A 341 -4.71 -49.26 -8.38
N ASN A 342 -4.59 -50.58 -8.50
CA ASN A 342 -3.32 -51.25 -8.76
C ASN A 342 -2.76 -50.96 -10.16
N ALA A 343 -3.63 -50.59 -11.11
CA ALA A 343 -3.22 -50.17 -12.46
C ALA A 343 -2.67 -48.72 -12.51
N LEU A 344 -2.87 -47.92 -11.45
CA LEU A 344 -2.36 -46.55 -11.41
C LEU A 344 -0.83 -46.49 -11.29
N PRO A 345 -0.18 -45.46 -11.87
CA PRO A 345 1.22 -45.18 -11.60
C PRO A 345 1.49 -44.98 -10.10
N LEU A 346 2.64 -45.45 -9.61
CA LEU A 346 3.03 -45.33 -8.20
C LEU A 346 3.03 -43.87 -7.69
N ALA A 347 3.42 -42.91 -8.54
CA ALA A 347 3.38 -41.49 -8.19
C ALA A 347 1.95 -40.99 -7.92
N GLU A 348 0.98 -41.49 -8.67
CA GLU A 348 -0.43 -41.14 -8.52
C GLU A 348 -1.06 -41.83 -7.29
N GLN A 349 -0.67 -43.08 -7.02
CA GLN A 349 -1.03 -43.78 -5.77
C GLN A 349 -0.52 -43.00 -4.55
N ALA A 350 0.76 -42.61 -4.54
CA ALA A 350 1.36 -41.85 -3.45
C ALA A 350 0.71 -40.45 -3.27
N ALA A 351 0.37 -39.77 -4.36
CA ALA A 351 -0.34 -38.50 -4.31
C ALA A 351 -1.75 -38.67 -3.68
N ARG A 352 -2.48 -39.72 -4.07
CA ARG A 352 -3.79 -40.03 -3.48
C ARG A 352 -3.70 -40.48 -2.02
N ASP A 353 -2.67 -41.24 -1.65
CA ASP A 353 -2.41 -41.61 -0.24
C ASP A 353 -2.17 -40.36 0.62
N THR A 354 -1.35 -39.42 0.12
CA THR A 354 -1.09 -38.14 0.80
C THR A 354 -2.38 -37.34 0.94
N ALA A 355 -3.17 -37.21 -0.13
CA ALA A 355 -4.45 -36.49 -0.09
C ALA A 355 -5.45 -37.14 0.87
N THR A 356 -5.45 -38.48 0.96
CA THR A 356 -6.32 -39.23 1.87
C THR A 356 -5.93 -38.98 3.32
N LEU A 357 -4.64 -38.98 3.63
CA LEU A 357 -4.14 -38.63 4.96
C LEU A 357 -4.50 -37.19 5.35
N THR A 358 -4.34 -36.24 4.43
CA THR A 358 -4.76 -34.84 4.64
C THR A 358 -6.26 -34.73 4.89
N ALA A 359 -7.09 -35.42 4.10
CA ALA A 359 -8.55 -35.42 4.28
C ALA A 359 -8.96 -36.04 5.62
N MET A 360 -8.30 -37.12 6.05
CA MET A 360 -8.54 -37.77 7.34
C MET A 360 -8.17 -36.82 8.50
N ILE A 361 -7.00 -36.19 8.45
CA ILE A 361 -6.58 -35.21 9.46
C ILE A 361 -7.57 -34.04 9.52
N ARG A 362 -7.98 -33.50 8.37
CA ARG A 362 -8.97 -32.43 8.30
C ARG A 362 -10.29 -32.84 8.97
N SER A 363 -10.80 -34.03 8.67
CA SER A 363 -12.04 -34.56 9.27
C SER A 363 -11.93 -34.66 10.80
N LEU A 364 -10.79 -35.15 11.31
CA LEU A 364 -10.54 -35.18 12.75
C LEU A 364 -10.46 -33.78 13.36
N GLY A 365 -9.96 -32.80 12.60
CA GLY A 365 -9.92 -31.40 13.00
C GLY A 365 -11.31 -30.77 13.10
N GLU A 366 -12.20 -31.09 12.17
CA GLU A 366 -13.60 -30.64 12.19
C GLU A 366 -14.33 -31.22 13.41
N GLU A 367 -14.19 -32.53 13.66
CA GLU A 367 -14.73 -33.17 14.87
C GLU A 367 -14.19 -32.55 16.17
N ALA A 368 -12.88 -32.29 16.22
CA ALA A 368 -12.24 -31.69 17.38
C ALA A 368 -12.69 -30.24 17.61
N LEU A 369 -12.92 -29.47 16.54
CA LEU A 369 -13.43 -28.10 16.61
C LEU A 369 -14.89 -28.08 17.09
N ASP A 370 -15.72 -28.99 16.59
CA ASP A 370 -17.13 -29.12 16.98
C ASP A 370 -17.32 -29.62 18.42
N ALA A 371 -16.34 -30.36 18.94
CA ALA A 371 -16.32 -30.83 20.32
C ALA A 371 -15.86 -29.76 21.34
N LEU A 372 -15.32 -28.62 20.89
CA LEU A 372 -14.98 -27.51 21.79
C LEU A 372 -16.23 -26.85 22.35
N ASP A 373 -16.11 -26.27 23.54
CA ASP A 373 -17.16 -25.40 24.06
C ASP A 373 -17.31 -24.13 23.20
N ASP A 374 -18.45 -23.47 23.33
CA ASP A 374 -18.77 -22.29 22.51
C ASP A 374 -17.76 -21.15 22.68
N ALA A 375 -17.17 -21.00 23.87
CA ALA A 375 -16.24 -19.92 24.16
C ALA A 375 -14.87 -20.15 23.48
N ASP A 376 -14.32 -21.36 23.60
CA ASP A 376 -13.06 -21.75 22.98
C ASP A 376 -13.20 -21.83 21.45
N ARG A 377 -14.33 -22.38 20.96
CA ARG A 377 -14.63 -22.40 19.53
C ARG A 377 -14.71 -20.99 18.98
N HIS A 378 -15.48 -20.11 19.60
CA HIS A 378 -15.60 -18.70 19.21
C HIS A 378 -14.23 -18.01 19.18
N LEU A 379 -13.42 -18.19 20.23
CA LEU A 379 -12.10 -17.58 20.28
C LEU A 379 -11.20 -18.01 19.11
N LEU A 380 -11.27 -19.26 18.68
CA LEU A 380 -10.46 -19.77 17.58
C LEU A 380 -10.98 -19.31 16.22
N THR A 381 -12.31 -19.26 16.04
CA THR A 381 -12.96 -18.99 14.75
C THR A 381 -13.29 -17.53 14.49
N VAL A 382 -13.30 -16.67 15.51
CA VAL A 382 -13.65 -15.25 15.35
C VAL A 382 -12.78 -14.59 14.29
N TRP A 383 -13.43 -13.91 13.36
CA TRP A 383 -12.82 -13.19 12.26
C TRP A 383 -13.61 -11.93 11.95
N VAL A 384 -12.97 -10.77 12.13
CA VAL A 384 -13.59 -9.47 11.89
C VAL A 384 -13.01 -8.84 10.64
N TRP A 385 -13.89 -8.36 9.76
CA TRP A 385 -13.52 -7.47 8.67
C TRP A 385 -14.11 -6.08 8.90
N SER A 386 -13.37 -5.03 8.56
CA SER A 386 -13.88 -3.66 8.58
C SER A 386 -13.30 -2.85 7.43
N GLY A 387 -14.17 -2.12 6.72
CA GLY A 387 -13.75 -1.23 5.65
C GLY A 387 -13.38 0.17 6.15
N CYS A 388 -12.47 0.82 5.42
CA CYS A 388 -11.99 2.18 5.72
C CYS A 388 -13.13 3.21 5.84
N CYS A 389 -13.21 3.90 6.98
CA CYS A 389 -14.22 4.95 7.22
C CYS A 389 -14.16 6.09 6.19
N MET A 390 -12.96 6.46 5.74
CA MET A 390 -12.79 7.54 4.75
C MET A 390 -13.45 7.21 3.40
N HIS A 391 -13.37 5.95 2.98
CA HIS A 391 -14.03 5.47 1.76
C HIS A 391 -15.55 5.37 1.94
N LYS A 392 -16.06 5.14 3.15
CA LYS A 392 -17.52 5.19 3.41
C LYS A 392 -18.08 6.58 3.15
N ASP A 393 -17.42 7.63 3.65
CA ASP A 393 -17.80 9.02 3.38
C ASP A 393 -17.68 9.36 1.89
N GLN A 394 -16.56 9.01 1.25
CA GLN A 394 -16.35 9.27 -0.17
C GLN A 394 -17.41 8.60 -1.05
N ASN A 395 -17.73 7.34 -0.78
CA ASN A 395 -18.76 6.61 -1.52
C ASN A 395 -20.14 7.22 -1.27
N SER A 396 -20.44 7.63 -0.03
CA SER A 396 -21.71 8.28 0.29
C SER A 396 -21.85 9.65 -0.37
N PHE A 397 -20.76 10.41 -0.47
CA PHE A 397 -20.68 11.64 -1.26
C PHE A 397 -20.95 11.36 -2.75
N LYS A 398 -20.35 10.29 -3.33
CA LYS A 398 -20.62 9.86 -4.73
C LYS A 398 -22.09 9.47 -4.92
N GLY A 399 -22.66 8.74 -3.96
CA GLY A 399 -24.06 8.34 -3.96
C GLY A 399 -25.02 9.53 -3.94
N GLY A 400 -24.76 10.51 -3.06
CA GLY A 400 -25.54 11.74 -3.01
C GLY A 400 -25.42 12.57 -4.30
N ASN A 401 -24.21 12.69 -4.86
CA ASN A 401 -24.01 13.40 -6.12
C ASN A 401 -24.79 12.73 -7.26
N THR A 402 -24.78 11.39 -7.31
CA THR A 402 -25.51 10.62 -8.32
C THR A 402 -27.02 10.87 -8.24
N ALA A 403 -27.60 10.85 -7.04
CA ALA A 403 -29.02 11.10 -6.82
C ALA A 403 -29.41 12.54 -7.20
N MET A 404 -28.62 13.52 -6.77
CA MET A 404 -28.80 14.94 -7.14
C MET A 404 -28.74 15.14 -8.66
N THR A 405 -27.71 14.60 -9.32
CA THR A 405 -27.52 14.76 -10.77
C THR A 405 -28.66 14.13 -11.57
N ALA A 406 -29.16 12.96 -11.15
CA ALA A 406 -30.30 12.31 -11.81
C ALA A 406 -31.59 13.14 -11.72
N TYR A 407 -31.79 13.84 -10.59
CA TYR A 407 -33.02 14.58 -10.31
C TYR A 407 -33.23 15.83 -11.18
N TRP A 408 -32.18 16.37 -11.81
CA TRP A 408 -32.33 17.47 -12.77
C TRP A 408 -33.30 17.17 -13.91
N THR A 409 -33.40 15.89 -14.31
CA THR A 409 -34.33 15.45 -15.36
C THR A 409 -35.79 15.72 -14.99
N GLU A 410 -36.13 15.58 -13.71
CA GLU A 410 -37.49 15.82 -13.19
C GLU A 410 -37.84 17.30 -13.11
N LEU A 411 -36.83 18.17 -13.05
CA LEU A 411 -36.98 19.62 -12.95
C LEU A 411 -37.01 20.33 -14.31
N ASP A 412 -36.76 19.61 -15.41
CA ASP A 412 -36.59 20.16 -16.77
C ASP A 412 -35.60 21.34 -16.84
N VAL A 413 -34.62 21.34 -15.93
CA VAL A 413 -33.53 22.32 -15.82
C VAL A 413 -32.26 21.53 -15.57
N ARG A 414 -31.15 21.90 -16.22
CA ARG A 414 -29.87 21.20 -16.02
C ARG A 414 -28.67 22.15 -15.97
N PRO A 415 -27.59 21.78 -15.26
CA PRO A 415 -26.33 22.48 -15.32
C PRO A 415 -25.76 22.54 -16.73
N ILE A 416 -24.95 23.56 -17.00
CA ILE A 416 -24.31 23.68 -18.30
C ILE A 416 -23.37 22.50 -18.59
N PRO A 417 -23.28 22.05 -19.86
CA PRO A 417 -22.31 21.04 -20.25
C PRO A 417 -20.88 21.56 -20.08
N LEU A 418 -20.03 20.81 -19.36
CA LEU A 418 -18.61 21.13 -19.14
C LEU A 418 -17.72 20.23 -20.00
N ALA A 419 -18.00 20.23 -21.31
CA ALA A 419 -17.44 19.31 -22.30
C ALA A 419 -15.92 19.44 -22.46
N ASN A 420 -15.22 18.31 -22.63
CA ASN A 420 -13.82 18.31 -23.05
C ASN A 420 -13.68 18.89 -24.48
N LYS A 421 -12.44 19.06 -24.97
CA LYS A 421 -12.19 19.74 -26.26
C LYS A 421 -12.91 19.04 -27.43
N ASP A 422 -12.91 17.72 -27.43
CA ASP A 422 -13.42 16.92 -28.54
C ASP A 422 -14.94 16.86 -28.52
N ALA A 423 -15.55 16.70 -27.34
CA ALA A 423 -16.99 16.80 -27.15
C ALA A 423 -17.50 18.22 -27.42
N ALA A 424 -16.75 19.27 -27.07
CA ALA A 424 -17.09 20.65 -27.43
C ALA A 424 -17.06 20.87 -28.95
N GLN A 425 -16.16 20.21 -29.68
CA GLN A 425 -16.16 20.20 -31.13
C GLN A 425 -17.36 19.45 -31.70
N ALA A 426 -17.71 18.28 -31.15
CA ALA A 426 -18.91 17.52 -31.53
C ALA A 426 -20.20 18.35 -31.34
N ILE A 427 -20.36 19.00 -30.18
CA ILE A 427 -21.47 19.93 -29.89
C ILE A 427 -21.52 21.04 -30.95
N ARG A 428 -20.37 21.65 -31.28
CA ARG A 428 -20.32 22.74 -32.26
C ARG A 428 -20.72 22.27 -33.66
N LYS A 429 -20.29 21.07 -34.09
CA LYS A 429 -20.69 20.49 -35.37
C LYS A 429 -22.20 20.29 -35.46
N ILE A 430 -22.82 19.87 -34.36
CA ILE A 430 -24.25 19.57 -34.30
C ILE A 430 -25.10 20.84 -34.23
N LEU A 431 -24.67 21.85 -33.47
CA LEU A 431 -25.38 23.13 -33.35
C LEU A 431 -25.17 24.06 -34.55
N HIS A 432 -24.07 23.90 -35.27
CA HIS A 432 -23.72 24.71 -36.44
C HIS A 432 -23.26 23.79 -37.58
N PRO A 433 -24.17 22.98 -38.15
CA PRO A 433 -23.84 22.03 -39.22
C PRO A 433 -23.29 22.73 -40.47
N GLU A 434 -23.69 23.99 -40.70
CA GLU A 434 -23.22 24.84 -41.78
C GLU A 434 -21.80 25.44 -41.60
N ALA A 435 -21.14 25.18 -40.46
CA ALA A 435 -19.78 25.65 -40.17
C ALA A 435 -18.70 24.55 -40.28
N GLY A 436 -19.05 23.34 -40.71
CA GLY A 436 -18.13 22.19 -40.79
C GLY A 436 -18.18 21.44 -42.12
N ASP A 437 -17.00 21.13 -42.69
CA ASP A 437 -16.86 20.42 -43.98
C ASP A 437 -17.09 18.90 -43.90
N LYS A 438 -17.46 18.35 -42.72
CA LYS A 438 -17.58 16.90 -42.48
C LYS A 438 -18.94 16.53 -41.88
N PRO A 439 -19.57 15.42 -42.32
CA PRO A 439 -20.84 14.94 -41.76
C PRO A 439 -20.72 14.56 -40.27
N ILE A 440 -21.84 14.67 -39.55
CA ILE A 440 -21.95 14.23 -38.15
C ILE A 440 -21.80 12.71 -38.11
N THR A 441 -20.92 12.20 -37.26
CA THR A 441 -20.64 10.76 -37.13
C THR A 441 -21.29 10.17 -35.87
N ASP A 442 -21.50 8.84 -35.84
CA ASP A 442 -21.96 8.14 -34.62
C ASP A 442 -21.03 8.34 -33.43
N GLU A 443 -19.73 8.52 -33.67
CA GLU A 443 -18.78 8.90 -32.64
C GLU A 443 -19.01 10.31 -32.09
N ASP A 444 -19.49 11.25 -32.90
CA ASP A 444 -19.86 12.58 -32.44
C ASP A 444 -21.09 12.52 -31.52
N TYR A 445 -22.06 11.63 -31.80
CA TYR A 445 -23.20 11.38 -30.90
C TYR A 445 -22.78 10.70 -29.59
N LYS A 446 -21.92 9.68 -29.66
CA LYS A 446 -21.39 9.02 -28.45
C LYS A 446 -20.65 10.01 -27.53
N ARG A 447 -19.84 10.90 -28.12
CA ARG A 447 -19.13 11.97 -27.38
C ARG A 447 -20.08 12.98 -26.72
N LEU A 448 -21.32 13.13 -27.21
CA LEU A 448 -22.34 13.95 -26.55
C LEU A 448 -22.94 13.26 -25.32
N GLU A 449 -23.15 11.95 -25.39
CA GLU A 449 -23.67 11.14 -24.28
C GLU A 449 -22.69 11.13 -23.10
N GLU A 450 -21.39 11.23 -23.37
CA GLU A 450 -20.30 11.27 -22.38
C GLU A 450 -20.02 12.68 -21.79
N VAL A 451 -20.83 13.70 -22.12
CA VAL A 451 -20.58 15.07 -21.64
C VAL A 451 -20.94 15.20 -20.16
N ALA A 452 -19.92 15.38 -19.32
CA ALA A 452 -20.08 15.70 -17.91
C ALA A 452 -20.52 17.17 -17.67
N PHE A 453 -21.27 17.39 -16.60
CA PHE A 453 -21.81 18.69 -16.17
C PHE A 453 -21.75 18.84 -14.65
N GLY A 454 -22.13 20.01 -14.15
CA GLY A 454 -22.39 20.21 -12.72
C GLY A 454 -21.17 20.54 -11.84
N GLY A 455 -21.42 20.67 -10.54
CA GLY A 455 -20.49 21.15 -9.51
C GLY A 455 -19.33 20.17 -9.24
N ALA A 456 -19.58 18.86 -9.24
CA ALA A 456 -18.52 17.87 -9.09
C ALA A 456 -17.51 17.92 -10.25
N LYS A 457 -18.00 18.07 -11.49
CA LYS A 457 -17.13 18.26 -12.65
C LYS A 457 -16.41 19.61 -12.59
N LEU A 458 -17.10 20.69 -12.21
CA LEU A 458 -16.50 22.02 -12.06
C LEU A 458 -15.34 22.02 -11.06
N THR A 459 -15.51 21.41 -9.89
CA THR A 459 -14.44 21.30 -8.86
C THR A 459 -13.25 20.48 -9.35
N ALA A 460 -13.47 19.44 -10.18
CA ALA A 460 -12.39 18.69 -10.82
C ALA A 460 -11.61 19.56 -11.84
N LEU A 461 -12.32 20.29 -12.71
CA LEU A 461 -11.69 21.18 -13.69
C LEU A 461 -10.95 22.34 -13.00
N ALA A 462 -11.52 22.91 -11.94
CA ALA A 462 -10.90 23.94 -11.13
C ALA A 462 -9.59 23.43 -10.51
N GLY A 463 -9.57 22.21 -9.94
CA GLY A 463 -8.34 21.61 -9.44
C GLY A 463 -7.28 21.37 -10.52
N ALA A 464 -7.69 20.94 -11.71
CA ALA A 464 -6.78 20.79 -12.84
C ALA A 464 -6.19 22.13 -13.32
N VAL A 465 -6.92 23.24 -13.21
CA VAL A 465 -6.42 24.58 -13.55
C VAL A 465 -5.59 25.18 -12.42
N LEU A 466 -6.02 25.07 -11.17
CA LEU A 466 -5.48 25.83 -10.04
C LEU A 466 -4.40 25.08 -9.27
N ASN A 467 -4.47 23.74 -9.18
CA ASN A 467 -3.53 22.91 -8.43
C ASN A 467 -3.29 21.58 -9.15
N ASN A 468 -2.74 21.64 -10.38
CA ASN A 468 -2.55 20.49 -11.25
C ASN A 468 -1.61 19.43 -10.64
N ALA A 469 -1.84 18.15 -10.93
CA ALA A 469 -1.00 17.05 -10.48
C ALA A 469 0.40 17.07 -11.11
N LEU A 470 0.55 17.76 -12.25
CA LEU A 470 1.83 18.01 -12.90
C LEU A 470 2.28 19.44 -12.58
N ASP A 471 3.36 19.60 -11.83
CA ASP A 471 3.90 20.90 -11.36
C ASP A 471 4.16 21.93 -12.47
N LYS A 472 4.28 21.49 -13.73
CA LYS A 472 4.50 22.36 -14.91
C LYS A 472 3.20 22.77 -15.61
N ARG A 473 2.04 22.29 -15.17
CA ARG A 473 0.72 22.58 -15.74
C ARG A 473 -0.14 23.31 -14.71
N GLY A 474 -1.16 24.01 -15.18
CA GLY A 474 -2.04 24.81 -14.32
C GLY A 474 -1.37 26.11 -13.82
N GLN A 475 -2.00 26.74 -12.84
CA GLN A 475 -1.63 28.06 -12.32
C GLN A 475 -0.79 27.95 -11.04
N GLY A 476 -1.07 26.98 -10.17
CA GLY A 476 -0.26 26.68 -8.98
C GLY A 476 0.01 27.92 -8.12
N ASP A 477 1.29 28.27 -7.96
CA ASP A 477 1.75 29.42 -7.18
C ASP A 477 1.24 30.76 -7.73
N ALA A 478 1.00 30.88 -9.04
CA ALA A 478 0.48 32.11 -9.64
C ALA A 478 -0.93 32.46 -9.13
N TYR A 479 -1.74 31.44 -8.83
CA TYR A 479 -3.04 31.60 -8.20
C TYR A 479 -2.89 32.04 -6.73
N GLN A 480 -1.97 31.44 -5.97
CA GLN A 480 -1.77 31.79 -4.55
C GLN A 480 -1.35 33.25 -4.41
N LEU A 481 -0.39 33.70 -5.22
CA LEU A 481 0.06 35.10 -5.25
C LEU A 481 -1.06 36.08 -5.65
N PHE A 482 -1.97 35.65 -6.53
CA PHE A 482 -3.12 36.49 -6.87
C PHE A 482 -4.08 36.61 -5.67
N MET A 483 -4.37 35.51 -4.99
CA MET A 483 -5.29 35.51 -3.85
C MET A 483 -4.80 36.34 -2.66
N GLU A 484 -3.48 36.54 -2.50
CA GLU A 484 -2.92 37.49 -1.52
C GLU A 484 -3.40 38.94 -1.69
N HIS A 485 -3.94 39.31 -2.86
CA HIS A 485 -4.51 40.64 -3.08
C HIS A 485 -5.93 40.79 -2.51
N PHE A 486 -6.62 39.66 -2.26
CA PHE A 486 -8.03 39.62 -1.84
C PHE A 486 -8.21 39.03 -0.45
N LEU A 487 -7.27 38.21 -0.01
CA LEU A 487 -7.31 37.47 1.26
C LEU A 487 -6.08 37.81 2.09
N ASP A 488 -6.24 37.82 3.41
CA ASP A 488 -5.11 37.85 4.33
C ASP A 488 -4.14 36.71 4.02
N VAL A 489 -2.84 36.96 4.10
CA VAL A 489 -1.79 35.96 3.78
C VAL A 489 -1.99 34.65 4.55
N GLU A 490 -2.49 34.69 5.78
CA GLU A 490 -2.79 33.50 6.60
C GLU A 490 -3.98 32.67 6.08
N ARG A 491 -4.85 33.27 5.26
CA ARG A 491 -6.01 32.62 4.64
C ARG A 491 -5.70 32.07 3.25
N VAL A 492 -4.61 32.50 2.62
CA VAL A 492 -4.18 31.99 1.31
C VAL A 492 -3.68 30.55 1.45
N LYS A 493 -4.40 29.62 0.83
CA LYS A 493 -4.08 28.19 0.82
C LYS A 493 -4.01 27.68 -0.62
N SER A 494 -3.24 26.61 -0.82
CA SER A 494 -3.30 25.85 -2.06
C SER A 494 -4.73 25.36 -2.29
N PHE A 495 -5.23 25.48 -3.53
CA PHE A 495 -6.56 24.97 -3.87
C PHE A 495 -6.71 23.48 -3.52
N PRO A 496 -7.88 22.99 -3.06
CA PRO A 496 -8.05 21.58 -2.70
C PRO A 496 -7.67 20.60 -3.83
N LYS A 497 -7.06 19.47 -3.47
CA LYS A 497 -6.44 18.51 -4.41
C LYS A 497 -7.45 17.56 -5.08
N THR A 498 -8.44 18.10 -5.79
CA THR A 498 -9.51 17.31 -6.46
C THR A 498 -9.01 16.39 -7.57
N ASN A 499 -7.82 16.64 -8.10
CA ASN A 499 -7.18 15.81 -9.14
C ASN A 499 -6.32 14.65 -8.62
N ASN A 500 -6.16 14.53 -7.30
CA ASN A 500 -5.43 13.44 -6.66
C ASN A 500 -6.35 12.64 -5.72
N THR A 501 -7.68 12.65 -6.00
CA THR A 501 -8.71 11.87 -5.28
C THR A 501 -8.60 11.91 -3.76
N ARG A 502 -8.19 13.05 -3.19
CA ARG A 502 -8.06 13.20 -1.75
C ARG A 502 -9.46 13.23 -1.10
N PHE A 503 -9.68 12.43 -0.06
CA PHE A 503 -10.95 12.40 0.66
C PHE A 503 -11.45 13.81 1.04
N GLY A 504 -12.72 14.09 0.75
CA GLY A 504 -13.37 15.37 1.03
C GLY A 504 -12.97 16.53 0.11
N SER A 505 -12.04 16.36 -0.84
CA SER A 505 -11.49 17.49 -1.61
C SER A 505 -12.52 18.21 -2.48
N HIS A 506 -13.54 17.50 -2.99
CA HIS A 506 -14.60 18.13 -3.79
C HIS A 506 -15.49 19.03 -2.94
N GLY A 507 -15.82 18.60 -1.72
CA GLY A 507 -16.51 19.42 -0.72
C GLY A 507 -15.69 20.65 -0.32
N GLU A 508 -14.40 20.46 0.01
CA GLU A 508 -13.49 21.58 0.31
C GLU A 508 -13.38 22.56 -0.87
N ALA A 509 -13.29 22.05 -2.11
CA ALA A 509 -13.22 22.86 -3.31
C ALA A 509 -14.52 23.66 -3.54
N ALA A 510 -15.68 23.06 -3.28
CA ALA A 510 -16.96 23.74 -3.39
C ALA A 510 -17.06 24.88 -2.37
N VAL A 511 -16.65 24.65 -1.11
CA VAL A 511 -16.57 25.69 -0.08
C VAL A 511 -15.64 26.82 -0.52
N GLU A 512 -14.45 26.48 -1.01
CA GLU A 512 -13.44 27.44 -1.46
C GLU A 512 -13.92 28.30 -2.64
N LEU A 513 -14.51 27.67 -3.66
CA LEU A 513 -15.03 28.36 -4.84
C LEU A 513 -16.21 29.27 -4.50
N LEU A 514 -17.10 28.87 -3.61
CA LEU A 514 -18.26 29.68 -3.24
C LEU A 514 -17.84 30.90 -2.41
N VAL A 515 -17.09 30.69 -1.33
CA VAL A 515 -16.69 31.79 -0.42
C VAL A 515 -15.90 32.87 -1.17
N ASN A 516 -15.06 32.47 -2.12
CA ASN A 516 -14.19 33.38 -2.86
C ASN A 516 -14.64 33.55 -4.33
N LEU A 517 -15.93 33.37 -4.62
CA LEU A 517 -16.48 33.26 -5.98
C LEU A 517 -16.06 34.41 -6.91
N ASP A 518 -16.17 35.65 -6.45
CA ASP A 518 -15.82 36.81 -7.26
C ASP A 518 -14.32 36.95 -7.48
N ALA A 519 -13.50 36.57 -6.49
CA ALA A 519 -12.05 36.54 -6.64
C ALA A 519 -11.63 35.49 -7.69
N TYR A 520 -12.26 34.30 -7.70
CA TYR A 520 -11.99 33.28 -8.72
C TYR A 520 -12.42 33.73 -10.12
N ARG A 521 -13.58 34.39 -10.26
CA ARG A 521 -14.04 34.96 -11.53
C ARG A 521 -13.04 35.99 -12.06
N GLN A 522 -12.59 36.92 -11.19
CA GLN A 522 -11.58 37.91 -11.56
C GLN A 522 -10.23 37.27 -11.92
N PHE A 523 -9.79 36.25 -11.17
CA PHE A 523 -8.56 35.54 -11.48
C PHE A 523 -8.58 34.91 -12.89
N LEU A 524 -9.70 34.26 -13.25
CA LEU A 524 -9.87 33.64 -14.57
C LEU A 524 -9.84 34.67 -15.72
N ASP A 525 -10.25 35.91 -15.46
CA ASP A 525 -10.11 37.00 -16.42
C ASP A 525 -8.67 37.52 -16.50
N VAL A 526 -7.96 37.63 -15.38
CA VAL A 526 -6.54 38.01 -15.36
C VAL A 526 -5.70 37.01 -16.13
N ILE A 527 -5.87 35.69 -15.91
CA ILE A 527 -5.09 34.68 -16.65
C ILE A 527 -5.41 34.69 -18.15
N ARG A 528 -6.63 35.08 -18.55
CA ARG A 528 -7.00 35.26 -19.96
C ARG A 528 -6.23 36.41 -20.57
N ILE A 529 -6.27 37.57 -19.92
CA ILE A 529 -5.67 38.82 -20.42
C ILE A 529 -4.14 38.70 -20.50
N ARG A 530 -3.51 37.96 -19.57
CA ARG A 530 -2.05 37.77 -19.55
C ARG A 530 -1.52 36.90 -20.70
N LYS A 531 -2.36 36.15 -21.40
CA LYS A 531 -1.95 35.32 -22.54
C LYS A 531 -1.83 36.19 -23.80
N ASP A 532 -0.84 35.89 -24.64
CA ASP A 532 -0.67 36.56 -25.94
C ASP A 532 -1.93 36.49 -26.80
N SER A 533 -2.63 35.34 -26.77
CA SER A 533 -3.86 35.12 -27.52
C SER A 533 -5.10 35.78 -26.90
N GLN A 534 -5.00 36.30 -25.66
CA GLN A 534 -6.09 36.87 -24.86
C GLN A 534 -7.39 36.04 -24.81
N THR A 535 -7.26 34.72 -24.98
CA THR A 535 -8.37 33.77 -25.10
C THR A 535 -8.26 32.70 -24.01
N TRP A 536 -9.41 32.16 -23.61
CA TRP A 536 -9.45 31.02 -22.70
C TRP A 536 -9.09 29.73 -23.43
N THR A 537 -8.40 28.84 -22.73
CA THR A 537 -8.39 27.42 -23.10
C THR A 537 -9.78 26.82 -22.85
N ASN A 538 -10.08 25.66 -23.46
CA ASN A 538 -11.38 25.01 -23.27
C ASN A 538 -11.70 24.75 -21.79
N ILE A 539 -10.71 24.27 -21.03
CA ILE A 539 -10.88 24.00 -19.59
C ILE A 539 -11.13 25.29 -18.78
N GLU A 540 -10.41 26.38 -19.05
CA GLU A 540 -10.64 27.66 -18.37
C GLU A 540 -12.00 28.26 -18.73
N LYS A 541 -12.43 28.12 -19.99
CA LYS A 541 -13.76 28.55 -20.44
C LYS A 541 -14.85 27.79 -19.68
N ASN A 542 -14.70 26.47 -19.53
CA ASN A 542 -15.65 25.66 -18.77
C ASN A 542 -15.71 26.07 -17.30
N VAL A 543 -14.55 26.30 -16.67
CA VAL A 543 -14.52 26.78 -15.28
C VAL A 543 -15.19 28.15 -15.16
N ALA A 544 -14.86 29.09 -16.04
CA ALA A 544 -15.42 30.44 -16.03
C ALA A 544 -16.94 30.44 -16.30
N ALA A 545 -17.43 29.55 -17.17
CA ALA A 545 -18.85 29.38 -17.44
C ALA A 545 -19.57 28.73 -16.25
N GLY A 546 -19.02 27.65 -15.69
CA GLY A 546 -19.62 26.94 -14.55
C GLY A 546 -19.73 27.82 -13.30
N LEU A 547 -18.76 28.70 -13.05
CA LEU A 547 -18.82 29.67 -11.96
C LEU A 547 -19.87 30.78 -12.18
N LYS A 548 -20.54 30.84 -13.33
CA LYS A 548 -21.62 31.80 -13.63
C LYS A 548 -22.99 31.13 -13.78
N ASP A 549 -23.02 29.82 -13.89
CA ASP A 549 -24.22 29.05 -14.19
C ASP A 549 -25.03 28.71 -12.91
N PRO A 550 -26.28 29.19 -12.76
CA PRO A 550 -27.06 29.00 -11.53
C PRO A 550 -27.27 27.52 -11.11
N PRO A 551 -27.65 26.58 -12.01
CA PRO A 551 -27.76 25.17 -11.61
C PRO A 551 -26.40 24.56 -11.21
N THR A 552 -25.31 24.91 -11.88
CA THR A 552 -23.96 24.48 -11.44
C THR A 552 -23.59 25.05 -10.06
N LEU A 553 -23.92 26.31 -9.78
CA LEU A 553 -23.71 26.92 -8.45
C LEU A 553 -24.59 26.26 -7.38
N THR A 554 -25.80 25.81 -7.73
CA THR A 554 -26.67 25.03 -6.84
C THR A 554 -25.99 23.73 -6.44
N GLU A 555 -25.44 22.98 -7.40
CA GLU A 555 -24.69 21.76 -7.07
C GLU A 555 -23.47 22.08 -6.18
N LEU A 556 -22.70 23.13 -6.47
CA LEU A 556 -21.61 23.55 -5.57
C LEU A 556 -22.11 23.81 -4.14
N ALA A 557 -23.25 24.49 -3.99
CA ALA A 557 -23.83 24.77 -2.67
C ALA A 557 -24.21 23.46 -1.95
N VAL A 558 -24.82 22.51 -2.65
CA VAL A 558 -25.15 21.17 -2.13
C VAL A 558 -23.89 20.42 -1.68
N LEU A 559 -22.83 20.38 -2.51
CA LEU A 559 -21.56 19.74 -2.17
C LEU A 559 -20.90 20.38 -0.94
N ALA A 560 -20.95 21.71 -0.85
CA ALA A 560 -20.41 22.48 0.26
C ALA A 560 -21.20 22.25 1.56
N LEU A 561 -22.54 22.25 1.49
CA LEU A 561 -23.43 21.95 2.61
C LEU A 561 -23.17 20.55 3.15
N TYR A 562 -23.18 19.52 2.29
CA TYR A 562 -22.91 18.14 2.72
C TYR A 562 -21.53 18.01 3.36
N HIS A 563 -20.53 18.70 2.82
CA HIS A 563 -19.19 18.68 3.39
C HIS A 563 -19.15 19.26 4.81
N VAL A 564 -19.79 20.41 5.06
CA VAL A 564 -19.75 21.04 6.38
C VAL A 564 -20.68 20.38 7.40
N THR A 565 -21.78 19.78 6.95
CA THR A 565 -22.74 19.10 7.85
C THR A 565 -22.36 17.67 8.17
N ILE A 566 -21.76 16.93 7.22
CA ILE A 566 -21.52 15.49 7.33
C ILE A 566 -20.03 15.16 7.19
N SER A 567 -19.42 15.37 6.01
CA SER A 567 -18.10 14.81 5.71
C SER A 567 -16.99 15.36 6.61
N ALA A 568 -16.91 16.67 6.81
CA ALA A 568 -15.87 17.26 7.64
C ALA A 568 -15.99 16.89 9.12
N PRO A 569 -17.17 16.97 9.77
CA PRO A 569 -17.38 16.41 11.11
C PRO A 569 -17.02 14.92 11.21
N TYR A 570 -17.49 14.10 10.27
CA TYR A 570 -17.23 12.66 10.23
C TYR A 570 -15.73 12.38 10.13
N MET A 571 -15.04 12.97 9.15
CA MET A 571 -13.60 12.82 8.96
C MET A 571 -12.80 13.27 10.18
N ARG A 572 -13.20 14.37 10.84
CA ARG A 572 -12.57 14.82 12.09
C ARG A 572 -12.71 13.78 13.19
N ALA A 573 -13.89 13.19 13.35
CA ALA A 573 -14.16 12.21 14.39
C ALA A 573 -13.35 10.91 14.17
N VAL A 574 -13.31 10.38 12.95
CA VAL A 574 -12.62 9.11 12.66
C VAL A 574 -11.09 9.25 12.59
N ARG A 575 -10.56 10.48 12.40
CA ARG A 575 -9.12 10.79 12.40
C ARG A 575 -8.56 11.30 13.73
N GLN A 576 -9.36 11.41 14.80
CA GLN A 576 -8.86 11.93 16.09
C GLN A 576 -7.71 11.06 16.66
N ASP A 577 -6.60 11.74 16.99
CA ASP A 577 -5.35 11.28 17.63
C ASP A 577 -4.54 10.18 16.91
N GLU A 578 -3.90 10.54 15.79
CA GLU A 578 -2.93 9.68 15.07
C GLU A 578 -1.68 9.32 15.90
N ASP A 579 -1.35 10.10 16.93
CA ASP A 579 -0.22 9.85 17.85
C ASP A 579 -0.61 8.98 19.07
N THR A 580 -1.91 8.80 19.32
CA THR A 580 -2.49 8.02 20.42
C THR A 580 -3.61 7.13 19.91
N ILE A 581 -3.21 6.04 19.23
CA ILE A 581 -4.03 4.86 18.88
C ILE A 581 -5.44 5.26 18.46
N GLY A 582 -5.56 5.63 17.18
CA GLY A 582 -6.82 5.98 16.55
C GLY A 582 -7.97 5.03 16.90
N LEU A 583 -9.17 5.55 16.67
CA LEU A 583 -10.45 4.92 16.93
C LEU A 583 -10.48 3.44 16.48
N ASN A 584 -10.92 2.54 17.37
CA ASN A 584 -11.07 1.12 17.04
C ASN A 584 -12.30 0.95 16.14
N ALA A 585 -12.13 0.42 14.93
CA ALA A 585 -13.20 0.33 13.95
C ALA A 585 -14.41 -0.46 14.47
N ILE A 586 -14.18 -1.51 15.26
CA ILE A 586 -15.25 -2.38 15.79
C ILE A 586 -16.14 -1.67 16.83
N THR A 587 -15.69 -0.54 17.39
CA THR A 587 -16.49 0.25 18.33
C THR A 587 -17.35 1.31 17.63
N LEU A 588 -17.29 1.41 16.30
CA LEU A 588 -17.94 2.48 15.54
C LEU A 588 -19.37 2.21 15.11
N ARG A 589 -19.98 1.12 15.57
CA ARG A 589 -21.36 0.82 15.22
C ARG A 589 -22.36 1.91 15.65
N PRO A 590 -22.38 2.39 16.92
CA PRO A 590 -23.26 3.49 17.30
C PRO A 590 -23.03 4.73 16.43
N PHE A 591 -21.76 5.07 16.18
CA PHE A 591 -21.37 6.21 15.37
C PHE A 591 -21.90 6.16 13.92
N HIS A 592 -21.89 4.98 13.28
CA HIS A 592 -22.47 4.81 11.93
C HIS A 592 -24.00 4.71 11.93
N ARG A 593 -24.63 4.40 13.07
CA ARG A 593 -26.07 4.56 13.21
C ARG A 593 -26.42 6.04 13.31
N ASP A 594 -25.71 6.76 14.17
CA ASP A 594 -25.93 8.19 14.41
C ASP A 594 -25.77 9.01 13.11
N ILE A 595 -24.83 8.66 12.22
CA ILE A 595 -24.70 9.36 10.93
C ILE A 595 -25.89 9.14 10.00
N CYS A 596 -26.49 7.93 10.01
CA CYS A 596 -27.69 7.62 9.24
C CYS A 596 -28.90 8.36 9.79
N ASP A 597 -29.06 8.33 11.13
CA ASP A 597 -30.13 9.05 11.83
C ASP A 597 -30.00 10.57 11.60
N HIS A 598 -28.77 11.10 11.56
CA HIS A 598 -28.50 12.51 11.23
C HIS A 598 -28.85 12.87 9.79
N CYS A 599 -28.49 12.03 8.81
CA CYS A 599 -28.89 12.26 7.41
C CYS A 599 -30.42 12.31 7.28
N GLN A 600 -31.13 11.39 7.95
CA GLN A 600 -32.59 11.38 7.97
C GLN A 600 -33.16 12.65 8.63
N ALA A 601 -32.60 13.09 9.75
CA ALA A 601 -33.04 14.30 10.44
C ALA A 601 -32.91 15.56 9.57
N LEU A 602 -31.86 15.65 8.74
CA LEU A 602 -31.67 16.75 7.79
C LEU A 602 -32.65 16.72 6.60
N ILE A 603 -33.08 15.52 6.19
CA ILE A 603 -34.12 15.33 5.16
C ILE A 603 -35.48 15.75 5.72
N ASP A 604 -35.81 15.29 6.93
CA ASP A 604 -37.12 15.49 7.54
C ASP A 604 -37.34 16.94 8.01
N ASN A 605 -36.27 17.68 8.32
CA ASN A 605 -36.34 19.03 8.88
C ASN A 605 -35.46 20.03 8.10
N PRO A 606 -35.90 20.50 6.91
CA PRO A 606 -35.12 21.45 6.10
C PRO A 606 -34.77 22.77 6.80
N ASP A 607 -35.62 23.21 7.74
CA ASP A 607 -35.42 24.45 8.52
C ASP A 607 -34.08 24.47 9.29
N LEU A 608 -33.51 23.29 9.58
CA LEU A 608 -32.20 23.19 10.26
C LEU A 608 -31.06 23.79 9.44
N TRP A 609 -31.16 23.78 8.11
CA TRP A 609 -30.07 24.19 7.21
C TRP A 609 -30.47 25.28 6.21
N LEU A 610 -31.77 25.50 5.97
CA LEU A 610 -32.28 26.42 4.95
C LEU A 610 -32.28 27.90 5.39
N ASP A 611 -32.36 28.19 6.69
CA ASP A 611 -32.39 29.56 7.22
C ASP A 611 -31.00 30.22 7.28
N PHE A 612 -29.94 29.40 7.16
CA PHE A 612 -28.52 29.79 7.24
C PHE A 612 -28.14 30.59 8.50
N ASP A 613 -28.95 30.51 9.56
CA ASP A 613 -28.62 31.10 10.86
C ASP A 613 -27.47 30.30 11.51
N PRO A 614 -26.33 30.92 11.87
CA PRO A 614 -25.19 30.17 12.38
C PRO A 614 -25.41 29.40 13.69
N GLU A 615 -26.32 29.86 14.55
CA GLU A 615 -26.64 29.19 15.82
C GLU A 615 -27.52 27.97 15.59
N VAL A 616 -28.54 28.11 14.73
CA VAL A 616 -29.41 27.00 14.32
C VAL A 616 -28.65 25.98 13.46
N PHE A 617 -27.82 26.46 12.53
CA PHE A 617 -27.07 25.61 11.60
C PHE A 617 -26.07 24.69 12.32
N ALA A 618 -25.60 25.05 13.52
CA ALA A 618 -24.79 24.15 14.32
C ALA A 618 -25.51 22.81 14.58
N LEU A 619 -26.84 22.81 14.72
CA LEU A 619 -27.67 21.60 14.88
C LEU A 619 -27.73 20.77 13.59
N ALA A 620 -27.53 21.39 12.42
CA ALA A 620 -27.44 20.68 11.14
C ALA A 620 -26.07 20.00 10.94
N THR A 621 -25.06 20.35 11.73
CA THR A 621 -23.76 19.68 11.68
C THR A 621 -23.72 18.45 12.57
N PHE A 622 -23.12 17.37 12.08
CA PHE A 622 -23.10 16.09 12.78
C PHE A 622 -22.35 16.14 14.12
N ASP A 623 -21.36 17.02 14.28
CA ASP A 623 -20.67 17.22 15.57
C ASP A 623 -21.24 18.36 16.42
N GLY A 624 -22.36 18.97 16.00
CA GLY A 624 -23.02 20.05 16.72
C GLY A 624 -22.20 21.34 16.81
N LYS A 625 -21.24 21.55 15.90
CA LYS A 625 -20.30 22.68 15.93
C LYS A 625 -20.50 23.61 14.74
N THR A 626 -20.27 24.89 14.96
CA THR A 626 -20.24 25.87 13.87
C THR A 626 -19.20 25.47 12.81
N PRO A 627 -19.52 25.58 11.51
CA PRO A 627 -18.57 25.32 10.43
C PRO A 627 -17.27 26.12 10.59
N ALA A 628 -16.14 25.52 10.21
CA ALA A 628 -14.83 26.18 10.29
C ALA A 628 -14.72 27.44 9.42
N ARG A 629 -15.58 27.56 8.39
CA ARG A 629 -15.73 28.73 7.52
C ARG A 629 -17.17 29.23 7.58
N PRO A 630 -17.57 29.95 8.64
CA PRO A 630 -18.94 30.43 8.81
C PRO A 630 -19.36 31.40 7.69
N GLU A 631 -18.40 32.04 7.01
CA GLU A 631 -18.66 32.91 5.86
C GLU A 631 -19.34 32.17 4.68
N LEU A 632 -19.22 30.84 4.60
CA LEU A 632 -19.93 30.02 3.63
C LEU A 632 -21.45 30.19 3.74
N LEU A 633 -21.99 30.17 4.96
CA LEU A 633 -23.44 30.25 5.19
C LEU A 633 -23.99 31.58 4.68
N HIS A 634 -23.26 32.66 4.95
CA HIS A 634 -23.62 33.99 4.45
C HIS A 634 -23.60 34.03 2.92
N GLN A 635 -22.60 33.43 2.29
CA GLN A 635 -22.48 33.42 0.84
C GLN A 635 -23.59 32.60 0.16
N ILE A 636 -23.91 31.41 0.69
CA ILE A 636 -25.01 30.59 0.16
C ILE A 636 -26.34 31.33 0.34
N LYS A 637 -26.58 31.95 1.50
CA LYS A 637 -27.77 32.77 1.74
C LYS A 637 -27.93 33.88 0.71
N GLN A 638 -26.88 34.67 0.48
CA GLN A 638 -26.92 35.74 -0.52
C GLN A 638 -27.18 35.22 -1.93
N LEU A 639 -26.53 34.13 -2.33
CA LEU A 639 -26.74 33.54 -3.65
C LEU A 639 -28.17 33.00 -3.81
N ASN A 640 -28.73 32.40 -2.76
CA ASN A 640 -30.11 31.91 -2.74
C ASN A 640 -31.12 33.07 -2.86
N GLU A 641 -30.98 34.11 -2.05
CA GLU A 641 -31.84 35.31 -2.07
C GLU A 641 -31.78 36.04 -3.42
N ASN A 642 -30.63 36.01 -4.10
CA ASN A 642 -30.45 36.57 -5.44
C ASN A 642 -30.96 35.67 -6.57
N GLY A 643 -31.57 34.52 -6.26
CA GLY A 643 -32.10 33.58 -7.26
C GLY A 643 -31.02 32.81 -8.05
N MET A 644 -29.78 32.78 -7.55
CA MET A 644 -28.65 32.11 -8.21
C MET A 644 -28.51 30.63 -7.83
N LEU A 645 -29.32 30.13 -6.88
CA LEU A 645 -29.32 28.73 -6.43
C LEU A 645 -30.71 28.09 -6.65
N PRO A 646 -31.17 27.93 -7.91
CA PRO A 646 -32.48 27.36 -8.18
C PRO A 646 -32.64 25.96 -7.58
N HIS A 647 -33.79 25.71 -6.94
CA HIS A 647 -34.17 24.40 -6.37
C HIS A 647 -33.24 23.89 -5.25
N LEU A 648 -32.45 24.75 -4.59
CA LEU A 648 -31.55 24.34 -3.50
C LEU A 648 -32.29 23.58 -2.39
N ASP A 649 -33.51 24.01 -2.06
CA ASP A 649 -34.44 23.42 -1.09
C ASP A 649 -34.80 21.96 -1.41
N VAL A 650 -34.74 21.57 -2.69
CA VAL A 650 -35.04 20.20 -3.14
C VAL A 650 -33.76 19.39 -3.43
N MET A 651 -32.72 20.04 -3.97
CA MET A 651 -31.49 19.34 -4.40
C MET A 651 -30.67 18.82 -3.22
N PHE A 652 -30.60 19.55 -2.10
CA PHE A 652 -29.85 19.09 -0.93
C PHE A 652 -30.49 17.86 -0.26
N PRO A 653 -31.83 17.81 -0.02
CA PRO A 653 -32.50 16.58 0.41
C PRO A 653 -32.28 15.40 -0.53
N LYS A 654 -32.33 15.61 -1.85
CA LYS A 654 -32.06 14.53 -2.83
C LYS A 654 -30.64 14.00 -2.75
N PHE A 655 -29.66 14.88 -2.51
CA PHE A 655 -28.30 14.46 -2.22
C PHE A 655 -28.23 13.61 -0.94
N LEU A 656 -28.91 14.05 0.13
CA LEU A 656 -28.93 13.32 1.40
C LEU A 656 -29.61 11.95 1.28
N GLU A 657 -30.68 11.81 0.50
CA GLU A 657 -31.33 10.52 0.23
C GLU A 657 -30.34 9.53 -0.42
N GLY A 658 -29.63 9.97 -1.47
CA GLY A 658 -28.61 9.15 -2.14
C GLY A 658 -27.41 8.82 -1.24
N ALA A 659 -26.99 9.77 -0.40
CA ALA A 659 -25.94 9.57 0.57
C ALA A 659 -26.36 8.58 1.67
N LEU A 660 -27.57 8.70 2.22
CA LEU A 660 -28.12 7.82 3.26
C LEU A 660 -28.21 6.36 2.77
N ALA A 661 -28.76 6.14 1.57
CA ALA A 661 -28.80 4.81 0.97
C ALA A 661 -27.39 4.20 0.85
N THR A 662 -26.42 5.04 0.55
CA THR A 662 -25.02 4.62 0.40
C THR A 662 -24.33 4.38 1.74
N TRP A 663 -24.59 5.19 2.76
CA TRP A 663 -24.12 4.97 4.13
C TRP A 663 -24.57 3.59 4.62
N ILE A 664 -25.85 3.27 4.49
CA ILE A 664 -26.43 1.97 4.89
C ILE A 664 -25.69 0.82 4.20
N ARG A 665 -25.43 0.94 2.88
CA ARG A 665 -24.73 -0.08 2.10
C ARG A 665 -23.27 -0.26 2.54
N PHE A 666 -22.53 0.84 2.70
CA PHE A 666 -21.10 0.81 3.04
C PHE A 666 -20.82 0.68 4.54
N SER A 667 -21.85 0.67 5.40
CA SER A 667 -21.76 0.33 6.82
C SER A 667 -22.33 -1.05 7.16
N SER A 668 -22.51 -1.93 6.17
CA SER A 668 -23.13 -3.25 6.34
C SER A 668 -22.42 -4.15 7.35
N GLU A 669 -21.12 -3.95 7.61
CA GLU A 669 -20.40 -4.70 8.65
C GLU A 669 -20.90 -4.39 10.08
N PHE A 670 -21.64 -3.30 10.27
CA PHE A 670 -22.20 -2.87 11.56
C PHE A 670 -23.68 -3.25 11.74
N VAL A 671 -24.24 -4.07 10.85
CA VAL A 671 -25.65 -4.51 10.92
C VAL A 671 -25.93 -5.26 12.23
N PRO A 672 -27.13 -5.09 12.84
CA PRO A 672 -27.56 -5.91 13.96
C PRO A 672 -27.51 -7.41 13.66
N GLY A 673 -27.03 -8.19 14.64
CA GLY A 673 -26.79 -9.63 14.49
C GLY A 673 -25.56 -10.00 13.66
N GLY A 674 -24.82 -9.02 13.13
CA GLY A 674 -23.55 -9.25 12.43
C GLY A 674 -22.39 -9.59 13.37
N VAL A 675 -21.22 -9.93 12.79
CA VAL A 675 -20.03 -10.34 13.56
C VAL A 675 -19.61 -9.29 14.58
N ILE A 676 -19.58 -8.00 14.20
CA ILE A 676 -19.17 -6.90 15.10
C ILE A 676 -20.16 -6.73 16.26
N ASP A 677 -21.46 -6.91 16.01
CA ASP A 677 -22.49 -6.86 17.05
C ASP A 677 -22.36 -8.03 18.04
N GLY A 678 -22.05 -9.22 17.53
CA GLY A 678 -21.84 -10.43 18.33
C GLY A 678 -20.56 -10.46 19.16
N LEU A 679 -19.67 -9.45 19.05
CA LEU A 679 -18.42 -9.41 19.82
C LEU A 679 -18.69 -9.15 21.29
N THR A 680 -18.08 -9.98 22.14
CA THR A 680 -18.08 -9.80 23.59
C THR A 680 -17.20 -8.61 24.00
N ASP A 681 -17.33 -8.13 25.23
CA ASP A 681 -16.43 -7.08 25.75
C ASP A 681 -14.98 -7.55 25.84
N ALA A 682 -14.76 -8.86 26.05
CA ALA A 682 -13.44 -9.45 26.00
C ALA A 682 -12.87 -9.37 24.57
N ASP A 683 -13.67 -9.68 23.55
CA ASP A 683 -13.25 -9.55 22.14
C ASP A 683 -12.89 -8.10 21.80
N LYS A 684 -13.71 -7.14 22.24
CA LYS A 684 -13.46 -5.70 21.98
C LYS A 684 -12.18 -5.17 22.62
N GLN A 685 -11.68 -5.81 23.68
CA GLN A 685 -10.40 -5.49 24.30
C GLN A 685 -9.20 -6.13 23.59
N ARG A 686 -9.42 -7.25 22.90
CA ARG A 686 -8.38 -8.05 22.24
C ARG A 686 -8.20 -7.68 20.77
N ILE A 687 -9.32 -7.46 20.08
CA ILE A 687 -9.38 -7.15 18.65
C ILE A 687 -9.32 -5.64 18.48
N TRP A 688 -8.34 -5.18 17.71
CA TRP A 688 -8.23 -3.78 17.34
C TRP A 688 -7.99 -3.68 15.83
N LEU A 689 -8.78 -2.84 15.17
CA LEU A 689 -8.67 -2.51 13.75
C LEU A 689 -8.63 -0.98 13.63
N PRO A 690 -7.73 -0.39 12.82
CA PRO A 690 -7.76 1.05 12.59
C PRO A 690 -9.06 1.44 11.86
N ALA A 691 -9.66 2.56 12.26
CA ALA A 691 -10.82 3.12 11.57
C ALA A 691 -10.53 3.59 10.13
N THR A 692 -9.27 3.96 9.84
CA THR A 692 -8.85 4.47 8.54
C THR A 692 -7.70 3.67 7.94
N ASN A 693 -7.60 3.70 6.61
CA ASN A 693 -6.51 3.09 5.86
C ASN A 693 -5.31 4.03 5.65
N ASP A 694 -5.29 5.20 6.31
CA ASP A 694 -4.29 6.26 6.09
C ASP A 694 -2.83 5.76 6.28
N ARG A 695 -2.61 4.74 7.13
CA ARG A 695 -1.27 4.16 7.36
C ARG A 695 -0.73 3.40 6.15
N ASN A 696 -1.61 2.67 5.46
CA ASN A 696 -1.28 1.95 4.24
C ASN A 696 -1.06 2.94 3.08
N GLU A 697 -2.01 3.85 2.84
CA GLU A 697 -1.90 4.92 1.83
C GLU A 697 -0.63 5.76 2.05
N GLY A 698 -0.34 6.15 3.30
CA GLY A 698 0.88 6.87 3.67
C GLY A 698 2.17 6.04 3.55
N ALA A 699 2.10 4.71 3.61
CA ALA A 699 3.24 3.85 3.29
C ALA A 699 3.51 3.83 1.79
N LEU A 700 2.46 3.69 0.98
CA LEU A 700 2.54 3.68 -0.48
C LEU A 700 2.97 5.06 -1.03
N GLY A 701 2.37 6.14 -0.55
CA GLY A 701 2.81 7.51 -0.87
C GLY A 701 4.25 7.76 -0.45
N GLY A 702 4.64 7.27 0.73
CA GLY A 702 6.03 7.30 1.20
C GLY A 702 7.00 6.54 0.29
N TRP A 703 6.58 5.37 -0.24
CA TRP A 703 7.33 4.61 -1.23
C TRP A 703 7.48 5.38 -2.54
N VAL A 704 6.39 5.94 -3.07
CA VAL A 704 6.39 6.71 -4.33
C VAL A 704 7.39 7.87 -4.26
N VAL A 705 7.31 8.68 -3.19
CA VAL A 705 8.22 9.82 -2.96
C VAL A 705 9.66 9.35 -2.79
N TRP A 706 9.88 8.26 -2.04
CA TRP A 706 11.22 7.72 -1.87
C TRP A 706 11.82 7.24 -3.19
N ALA A 707 11.04 6.54 -4.02
CA ALA A 707 11.47 6.00 -5.31
C ALA A 707 11.69 7.09 -6.37
N GLN A 708 10.98 8.23 -6.28
CA GLN A 708 11.28 9.42 -7.08
C GLN A 708 12.64 10.03 -6.70
N ASN A 709 12.90 10.19 -5.40
CA ASN A 709 14.17 10.73 -4.89
C ASN A 709 15.35 9.76 -5.01
N ASN A 710 15.07 8.46 -5.11
CA ASN A 710 16.06 7.39 -5.22
C ASN A 710 15.72 6.44 -6.39
N PRO A 711 15.85 6.87 -7.66
CA PRO A 711 15.41 6.06 -8.82
C PRO A 711 16.14 4.72 -8.95
N THR A 712 17.35 4.61 -8.41
CA THR A 712 18.16 3.38 -8.38
C THR A 712 18.12 2.68 -7.02
N GLY A 713 17.32 3.17 -6.09
CA GLY A 713 17.12 2.58 -4.78
C GLY A 713 16.39 1.24 -4.87
N ALA A 714 16.76 0.29 -4.01
CA ALA A 714 16.12 -1.01 -3.95
C ALA A 714 14.95 -1.01 -2.94
N LEU A 715 13.90 -1.79 -3.22
CA LEU A 715 12.68 -1.84 -2.38
C LEU A 715 12.99 -2.25 -0.94
N HIS A 716 13.82 -3.28 -0.74
CA HIS A 716 14.23 -3.71 0.60
C HIS A 716 15.01 -2.64 1.39
N THR A 717 15.65 -1.68 0.71
CA THR A 717 16.30 -0.55 1.39
C THR A 717 15.25 0.42 1.92
N HIS A 718 14.21 0.69 1.13
CA HIS A 718 13.06 1.46 1.58
C HIS A 718 12.39 0.78 2.78
N ASN A 719 12.07 -0.51 2.67
CA ASN A 719 11.47 -1.29 3.76
C ASN A 719 12.37 -1.28 5.00
N GLY A 720 13.68 -1.49 4.86
CA GLY A 720 14.61 -1.48 5.99
C GLY A 720 14.64 -0.16 6.76
N LEU A 721 14.56 0.98 6.07
CA LEU A 721 14.50 2.29 6.70
C LEU A 721 13.11 2.58 7.28
N GLY A 722 12.06 2.29 6.51
CA GLY A 722 10.67 2.52 6.88
C GLY A 722 10.26 1.71 8.10
N MET A 723 10.51 0.39 8.09
CA MET A 723 10.19 -0.52 9.18
C MET A 723 10.99 -0.16 10.43
N TYR A 724 12.31 0.04 10.32
CA TYR A 724 13.16 0.38 11.46
C TYR A 724 12.68 1.66 12.19
N ARG A 725 12.28 2.68 11.42
CA ARG A 725 11.79 3.95 11.95
C ARG A 725 10.37 3.81 12.52
N ARG A 726 9.42 3.33 11.71
CA ARG A 726 7.98 3.29 12.06
C ARG A 726 7.68 2.29 13.17
N ASN A 727 8.45 1.20 13.29
CA ASN A 727 8.23 0.18 14.32
C ASN A 727 8.96 0.49 15.64
N GLY A 728 9.73 1.58 15.71
CA GLY A 728 10.53 1.88 16.91
C GLY A 728 11.59 0.80 17.18
N THR A 729 12.13 0.18 16.14
CA THR A 729 13.04 -0.98 16.23
C THR A 729 14.30 -0.67 17.04
N TYR A 730 14.74 0.59 17.04
CA TYR A 730 15.84 1.02 17.91
C TYR A 730 15.58 0.73 19.40
N GLU A 731 14.43 1.15 19.92
CA GLU A 731 14.09 0.94 21.35
C GLU A 731 13.84 -0.55 21.65
N PHE A 732 13.27 -1.29 20.69
CA PHE A 732 13.15 -2.74 20.78
C PHE A 732 14.52 -3.42 20.93
N CYS A 733 15.47 -3.11 20.04
CA CYS A 733 16.82 -3.67 20.12
C CYS A 733 17.50 -3.32 21.46
N ARG A 734 17.38 -2.07 21.94
CA ARG A 734 17.95 -1.70 23.25
C ARG A 734 17.39 -2.50 24.41
N THR A 735 16.14 -2.92 24.32
CA THR A 735 15.42 -3.62 25.39
C THR A 735 15.62 -5.13 25.33
N PHE A 736 15.59 -5.72 24.13
CA PHE A 736 15.51 -7.18 23.96
C PHE A 736 16.74 -7.82 23.30
N PHE A 737 17.61 -7.03 22.64
CA PHE A 737 18.83 -7.59 22.05
C PHE A 737 19.96 -7.72 23.06
N THR A 738 20.75 -8.77 22.84
CA THR A 738 22.04 -9.02 23.45
C THR A 738 23.14 -8.77 22.41
N PRO A 739 24.43 -8.74 22.82
CA PRO A 739 25.54 -8.62 21.87
C PRO A 739 25.57 -9.73 20.79
N GLU A 740 25.03 -10.91 21.09
CA GLU A 740 24.95 -12.03 20.13
C GLU A 740 23.95 -11.75 19.01
N ASP A 741 22.80 -11.14 19.33
CA ASP A 741 21.79 -10.79 18.32
C ASP A 741 22.33 -9.73 17.35
N HIS A 742 23.03 -8.72 17.87
CA HIS A 742 23.70 -7.73 17.03
C HIS A 742 24.75 -8.37 16.11
N LYS A 743 25.52 -9.34 16.62
CA LYS A 743 26.52 -10.07 15.82
C LYS A 743 25.84 -10.90 14.73
N HIS A 744 24.74 -11.58 15.07
CA HIS A 744 23.94 -12.37 14.13
C HIS A 744 23.41 -11.50 13.00
N VAL A 745 22.73 -10.37 13.31
CA VAL A 745 22.18 -9.49 12.27
C VAL A 745 23.26 -8.96 11.33
N VAL A 746 24.45 -8.62 11.84
CA VAL A 746 25.56 -8.17 10.99
C VAL A 746 26.05 -9.27 10.04
N ALA A 747 26.00 -10.54 10.45
CA ALA A 747 26.35 -11.67 9.61
C ALA A 747 25.23 -11.96 8.59
N ALA A 748 23.98 -12.06 9.04
CA ALA A 748 22.81 -12.30 8.20
C ALA A 748 22.63 -11.22 7.13
N ALA A 749 22.85 -9.95 7.45
CA ALA A 749 22.78 -8.86 6.48
C ALA A 749 23.80 -9.01 5.32
N ARG A 750 24.94 -9.67 5.56
CA ARG A 750 25.93 -9.94 4.51
C ARG A 750 25.50 -11.09 3.59
N VAL A 751 24.83 -12.10 4.15
CA VAL A 751 24.24 -13.19 3.36
C VAL A 751 23.14 -12.61 2.47
N LEU A 752 22.24 -11.81 3.06
CA LEU A 752 21.14 -11.17 2.35
C LEU A 752 21.61 -10.20 1.25
N GLU A 753 22.70 -9.45 1.47
CA GLU A 753 23.34 -8.64 0.42
C GLU A 753 23.79 -9.52 -0.77
N GLY A 754 24.29 -10.72 -0.50
CA GLY A 754 24.75 -11.69 -1.51
C GLY A 754 23.63 -12.29 -2.37
N GLU A 755 22.40 -12.36 -1.84
CA GLU A 755 21.25 -12.91 -2.56
C GLU A 755 20.70 -12.03 -3.68
N LYS A 756 21.09 -10.74 -3.70
CA LYS A 756 20.66 -9.79 -4.73
C LYS A 756 19.14 -9.73 -4.87
N LEU A 757 18.42 -9.54 -3.76
CA LEU A 757 16.95 -9.51 -3.69
C LEU A 757 16.28 -8.66 -4.79
N GLU A 758 16.83 -7.48 -5.08
CA GLU A 758 16.29 -6.60 -6.13
C GLU A 758 16.41 -7.22 -7.54
N LYS A 759 17.47 -8.00 -7.80
CA LYS A 759 17.61 -8.74 -9.05
C LYS A 759 16.59 -9.88 -9.13
N LYS A 760 16.38 -10.62 -8.03
CA LYS A 760 15.36 -11.69 -7.96
C LYS A 760 13.96 -11.10 -8.23
N ARG A 761 13.59 -9.99 -7.58
CA ARG A 761 12.32 -9.29 -7.80
C ARG A 761 12.09 -8.92 -9.26
N ARG A 762 13.10 -8.31 -9.90
CA ARG A 762 13.01 -7.93 -11.33
C ARG A 762 12.91 -9.14 -12.25
N GLN A 763 13.51 -10.26 -11.87
CA GLN A 763 13.41 -11.50 -12.65
C GLN A 763 12.01 -12.11 -12.56
N MET A 764 11.43 -12.16 -11.36
CA MET A 764 10.05 -12.63 -11.16
C MET A 764 9.04 -11.82 -11.98
N GLN A 765 9.19 -10.49 -12.03
CA GLN A 765 8.33 -9.66 -12.89
C GLN A 765 8.47 -10.01 -14.36
N LYS A 766 9.70 -10.18 -14.87
CA LYS A 766 9.93 -10.54 -16.27
C LYS A 766 9.30 -11.89 -16.64
N GLU A 767 9.39 -12.86 -15.75
CA GLU A 767 8.80 -14.19 -15.94
C GLU A 767 7.28 -14.15 -15.91
N TRP A 768 6.69 -13.27 -15.08
CA TRP A 768 5.26 -13.01 -15.10
C TRP A 768 4.82 -12.36 -16.41
N ASP A 769 5.47 -11.27 -16.82
CA ASP A 769 5.12 -10.56 -18.05
C ASP A 769 5.20 -11.49 -19.27
N ALA A 770 6.21 -12.36 -19.33
CA ALA A 770 6.35 -13.35 -20.39
C ALA A 770 5.21 -14.38 -20.40
N ARG A 771 4.77 -14.85 -19.22
CA ARG A 771 3.62 -15.76 -19.09
C ARG A 771 2.32 -15.08 -19.53
N LEU A 772 2.08 -13.85 -19.08
CA LEU A 772 0.89 -13.09 -19.43
C LEU A 772 0.79 -12.84 -20.95
N VAL A 773 1.92 -12.54 -21.61
CA VAL A 773 1.96 -12.40 -23.07
C VAL A 773 1.61 -13.73 -23.74
N ALA A 774 2.21 -14.84 -23.32
CA ALA A 774 1.93 -16.16 -23.89
C ALA A 774 0.46 -16.57 -23.70
N GLU A 775 -0.13 -16.32 -22.53
CA GLU A 775 -1.55 -16.59 -22.25
C GLU A 775 -2.47 -15.75 -23.12
N LYS A 776 -2.17 -14.45 -23.30
CA LYS A 776 -2.95 -13.57 -24.18
C LYS A 776 -2.83 -13.95 -25.65
N GLU A 777 -1.64 -14.35 -26.11
CA GLU A 777 -1.42 -14.86 -27.46
C GLU A 777 -2.18 -16.16 -27.69
N GLN A 778 -2.16 -17.07 -26.72
CA GLN A 778 -2.93 -18.33 -26.77
C GLN A 778 -4.43 -18.05 -26.78
N ALA A 779 -4.94 -17.18 -25.91
CA ALA A 779 -6.35 -16.81 -25.89
C ALA A 779 -6.79 -16.15 -27.21
N LYS A 780 -5.93 -15.33 -27.82
CA LYS A 780 -6.17 -14.75 -29.15
C LYS A 780 -6.20 -15.83 -30.23
N ALA A 781 -5.26 -16.77 -30.19
CA ALA A 781 -5.22 -17.90 -31.13
C ALA A 781 -6.45 -18.82 -30.97
N ASP A 782 -6.85 -19.11 -29.74
CA ASP A 782 -8.04 -19.92 -29.42
C ASP A 782 -9.32 -19.22 -29.87
N LYS A 783 -9.43 -17.89 -29.67
CA LYS A 783 -10.54 -17.09 -30.18
C LYS A 783 -10.59 -17.11 -31.71
N ALA A 784 -9.46 -16.89 -32.38
CA ALA A 784 -9.37 -16.94 -33.84
C ALA A 784 -9.70 -18.35 -34.38
N ALA A 785 -9.25 -19.42 -33.71
CA ALA A 785 -9.55 -20.79 -34.10
C ALA A 785 -11.05 -21.11 -33.92
N ARG A 786 -11.67 -20.66 -32.82
CA ARG A 786 -13.13 -20.77 -32.60
C ARG A 786 -13.91 -20.01 -33.67
N GLU A 787 -13.49 -18.78 -33.99
CA GLU A 787 -14.11 -17.96 -35.04
C GLU A 787 -13.99 -18.61 -36.42
N ALA A 788 -12.81 -19.14 -36.76
CA ALA A 788 -12.59 -19.88 -38.01
C ALA A 788 -13.41 -21.18 -38.08
N ALA A 789 -13.52 -21.93 -36.98
CA ALA A 789 -14.34 -23.13 -36.91
C ALA A 789 -15.83 -22.80 -37.07
N ILE A 790 -16.32 -21.71 -36.44
CA ILE A 790 -17.69 -21.23 -36.65
C ILE A 790 -17.89 -20.82 -38.10
N GLN A 791 -16.94 -20.07 -38.69
CA GLN A 791 -17.05 -19.62 -40.08
C GLN A 791 -17.11 -20.81 -41.04
N SER A 792 -16.19 -21.77 -40.92
CA SER A 792 -16.18 -22.97 -41.76
C SER A 792 -17.48 -23.79 -41.63
N ARG A 793 -18.04 -23.89 -40.42
CA ARG A 793 -19.33 -24.54 -40.17
C ARG A 793 -20.49 -23.81 -40.85
N LEU A 794 -20.49 -22.47 -40.85
CA LEU A 794 -21.52 -21.66 -41.50
C LEU A 794 -21.38 -21.64 -43.03
N ASP A 795 -20.16 -21.65 -43.56
CA ASP A 795 -19.89 -21.74 -44.99
C ASP A 795 -20.43 -23.04 -45.59
N ALA A 796 -20.33 -24.15 -44.83
CA ALA A 796 -20.86 -25.46 -45.24
C ALA A 796 -22.39 -25.58 -45.20
N VAL A 797 -23.10 -24.65 -44.56
CA VAL A 797 -24.57 -24.65 -44.48
C VAL A 797 -25.14 -23.80 -45.62
N PRO A 798 -25.83 -24.35 -46.62
CA PRO A 798 -26.46 -23.53 -47.67
C PRO A 798 -27.51 -22.60 -47.07
N LEU A 799 -27.61 -21.37 -47.59
CA LEU A 799 -28.65 -20.42 -47.16
C LEU A 799 -30.01 -20.92 -47.66
N ILE A 800 -31.07 -20.74 -46.87
CA ILE A 800 -32.45 -21.07 -47.28
C ILE A 800 -32.85 -20.29 -48.54
N GLU A 801 -33.58 -20.93 -49.46
CA GLU A 801 -33.99 -20.34 -50.74
C GLU A 801 -35.44 -19.83 -50.71
N SER A 802 -36.24 -20.29 -49.75
CA SER A 802 -37.66 -19.92 -49.62
C SER A 802 -38.13 -19.82 -48.17
N ALA A 803 -39.14 -18.98 -47.92
CA ALA A 803 -39.74 -18.85 -46.59
C ALA A 803 -40.40 -20.16 -46.09
N ASP A 804 -40.83 -21.03 -47.02
CA ASP A 804 -41.46 -22.32 -46.70
C ASP A 804 -40.48 -23.32 -46.07
N GLU A 805 -39.18 -23.22 -46.38
CA GLU A 805 -38.14 -24.07 -45.79
C GLU A 805 -37.95 -23.84 -44.28
N ILE A 806 -38.28 -22.63 -43.79
CA ILE A 806 -38.20 -22.26 -42.36
C ILE A 806 -39.16 -23.10 -41.51
N LEU A 807 -40.30 -23.50 -42.09
CA LEU A 807 -41.36 -24.28 -41.43
C LEU A 807 -41.27 -25.78 -41.71
N ALA A 808 -40.28 -26.23 -42.49
CA ALA A 808 -40.11 -27.63 -42.85
C ALA A 808 -39.85 -28.53 -41.63
N ARG A 809 -40.39 -29.76 -41.65
CA ARG A 809 -40.24 -30.74 -40.55
C ARG A 809 -38.77 -31.07 -40.22
N GLY A 810 -37.83 -30.88 -41.17
CA GLY A 810 -36.40 -31.14 -41.00
C GLY A 810 -35.56 -29.97 -40.45
N MET A 811 -36.19 -28.80 -40.19
CA MET A 811 -35.51 -27.63 -39.65
C MET A 811 -35.45 -27.69 -38.12
N THR A 812 -34.29 -28.07 -37.58
CA THR A 812 -34.04 -28.18 -36.14
C THR A 812 -33.62 -26.84 -35.54
N ASN A 813 -33.67 -26.71 -34.21
CA ASN A 813 -33.20 -25.48 -33.52
C ASN A 813 -31.75 -25.12 -33.87
N ALA A 814 -30.89 -26.13 -34.05
CA ALA A 814 -29.49 -25.91 -34.43
C ALA A 814 -29.37 -25.35 -35.86
N LYS A 815 -30.16 -25.87 -36.81
CA LYS A 815 -30.16 -25.35 -38.19
C LYS A 815 -30.74 -23.93 -38.27
N LEU A 816 -31.78 -23.62 -37.49
CA LEU A 816 -32.33 -22.26 -37.39
C LEU A 816 -31.30 -21.27 -36.84
N ASP A 817 -30.55 -21.67 -35.81
CA ASP A 817 -29.47 -20.85 -35.27
C ASP A 817 -28.37 -20.59 -36.31
N ASP A 818 -28.01 -21.60 -37.09
CA ASP A 818 -26.97 -21.46 -38.12
C ASP A 818 -27.40 -20.53 -39.26
N GLN A 819 -28.67 -20.57 -39.67
CA GLN A 819 -29.22 -19.64 -40.67
C GLN A 819 -29.28 -18.20 -40.16
N LEU A 820 -29.74 -18.00 -38.92
CA LEU A 820 -29.76 -16.69 -38.27
C LEU A 820 -28.35 -16.11 -38.11
N GLU A 821 -27.39 -16.92 -37.68
CA GLU A 821 -26.00 -16.52 -37.54
C GLU A 821 -25.36 -16.21 -38.90
N LYS A 822 -25.67 -16.99 -39.93
CA LYS A 822 -25.18 -16.76 -41.29
C LYS A 822 -25.69 -15.43 -41.87
N LEU A 823 -26.99 -15.15 -41.74
CA LEU A 823 -27.56 -13.85 -42.13
C LEU A 823 -27.00 -12.69 -41.31
N ARG A 824 -26.78 -12.89 -40.00
CA ARG A 824 -26.13 -11.89 -39.16
C ARG A 824 -24.71 -11.59 -39.65
N ARG A 825 -23.90 -12.60 -39.99
CA ARG A 825 -22.54 -12.35 -40.50
C ARG A 825 -22.50 -11.73 -41.89
N LEU A 826 -23.49 -12.02 -42.74
CA LEU A 826 -23.60 -11.45 -44.08
C LEU A 826 -23.92 -9.94 -44.05
N TRP A 827 -24.88 -9.54 -43.22
CA TRP A 827 -25.44 -8.17 -43.25
C TRP A 827 -25.04 -7.28 -42.08
N ASN A 828 -24.46 -7.88 -41.03
CA ASN A 828 -24.08 -7.20 -39.80
C ASN A 828 -22.58 -7.37 -39.49
N SER A 829 -21.72 -7.37 -40.51
CA SER A 829 -20.27 -7.47 -40.32
C SER A 829 -19.69 -6.14 -39.78
N GLY A 830 -19.05 -6.18 -38.61
CA GLY A 830 -18.47 -5.00 -37.97
C GLY A 830 -19.49 -4.27 -37.08
N LYS A 831 -19.50 -2.92 -37.12
CA LYS A 831 -20.44 -2.08 -36.34
C LYS A 831 -21.69 -1.65 -37.10
N HIS A 832 -21.82 -2.03 -38.37
CA HIS A 832 -22.97 -1.70 -39.19
C HIS A 832 -23.95 -2.86 -39.16
N HIS A 833 -25.17 -2.63 -38.68
CA HIS A 833 -26.25 -3.61 -38.68
C HIS A 833 -27.27 -3.20 -39.75
N GLN A 834 -27.29 -3.89 -40.89
CA GLN A 834 -28.26 -3.61 -41.96
C GLN A 834 -29.57 -4.37 -41.74
N ILE A 835 -29.56 -5.44 -40.95
CA ILE A 835 -30.75 -6.19 -40.57
C ILE A 835 -30.76 -6.36 -39.04
N ASP A 836 -31.87 -6.02 -38.38
CA ASP A 836 -32.03 -6.32 -36.96
C ASP A 836 -32.27 -7.83 -36.76
N ILE A 837 -31.25 -8.55 -36.30
CA ILE A 837 -31.29 -9.99 -36.06
C ILE A 837 -30.98 -10.27 -34.58
N PRO A 838 -32.00 -10.56 -33.75
CA PRO A 838 -31.84 -10.76 -32.31
C PRO A 838 -30.82 -11.85 -31.96
N ASN A 839 -30.09 -11.66 -30.87
CA ASN A 839 -29.09 -12.62 -30.38
C ASN A 839 -29.73 -13.96 -29.99
N LYS A 840 -28.96 -15.05 -30.15
CA LYS A 840 -29.40 -16.41 -29.84
C LYS A 840 -29.93 -16.58 -28.42
N SER A 841 -29.37 -15.85 -27.44
CA SER A 841 -29.81 -15.86 -26.03
C SER A 841 -31.24 -15.34 -25.83
N ALA A 842 -31.71 -14.43 -26.69
CA ALA A 842 -33.07 -13.88 -26.67
C ALA A 842 -34.11 -14.83 -27.30
N LEU A 843 -33.67 -15.77 -28.14
CA LEU A 843 -34.53 -16.68 -28.90
C LEU A 843 -34.51 -18.10 -28.31
N LYS A 844 -35.16 -18.30 -27.15
CA LYS A 844 -35.11 -19.59 -26.43
C LYS A 844 -35.99 -20.70 -27.04
N THR A 845 -37.02 -20.36 -27.82
CA THR A 845 -37.99 -21.33 -28.35
C THR A 845 -37.97 -21.42 -29.87
N LYS A 846 -38.28 -22.62 -30.40
CA LYS A 846 -38.31 -22.88 -31.85
C LYS A 846 -39.20 -21.90 -32.63
N PRO A 847 -40.44 -21.58 -32.19
CA PRO A 847 -41.30 -20.65 -32.93
C PRO A 847 -40.74 -19.22 -32.98
N LYS A 848 -40.09 -18.76 -31.90
CA LYS A 848 -39.44 -17.44 -31.88
C LYS A 848 -38.27 -17.37 -32.87
N LYS A 849 -37.47 -18.44 -32.97
CA LYS A 849 -36.38 -18.54 -33.95
C LYS A 849 -36.90 -18.55 -35.39
N GLN A 850 -38.01 -19.26 -35.65
CA GLN A 850 -38.63 -19.28 -36.98
C GLN A 850 -39.16 -17.89 -37.38
N ALA A 851 -39.85 -17.20 -36.48
CA ALA A 851 -40.35 -15.85 -36.73
C ALA A 851 -39.21 -14.85 -36.98
N ALA A 852 -38.14 -14.90 -36.16
CA ALA A 852 -36.96 -14.05 -36.34
C ALA A 852 -36.25 -14.36 -37.67
N LEU A 853 -36.11 -15.63 -38.04
CA LEU A 853 -35.48 -16.01 -39.31
C LEU A 853 -36.31 -15.58 -40.52
N GLN A 854 -37.65 -15.65 -40.43
CA GLN A 854 -38.54 -15.21 -41.49
C GLN A 854 -38.47 -13.69 -41.70
N ALA A 855 -38.43 -12.92 -40.62
CA ALA A 855 -38.22 -11.47 -40.68
C ALA A 855 -36.85 -11.13 -41.28
N ALA A 856 -35.78 -11.77 -40.79
CA ALA A 856 -34.41 -11.55 -41.28
C ALA A 856 -34.25 -11.95 -42.76
N PHE A 857 -34.86 -13.06 -43.18
CA PHE A 857 -34.83 -13.52 -44.57
C PHE A 857 -35.60 -12.59 -45.50
N THR A 858 -36.74 -12.04 -45.05
CA THR A 858 -37.50 -11.05 -45.83
C THR A 858 -36.70 -9.76 -46.04
N ALA A 859 -36.04 -9.27 -44.98
CA ALA A 859 -35.15 -8.12 -45.07
C ALA A 859 -33.94 -8.40 -45.98
N HIS A 860 -33.38 -9.61 -45.92
CA HIS A 860 -32.31 -10.05 -46.80
C HIS A 860 -32.71 -9.98 -48.29
N LEU A 861 -33.89 -10.48 -48.66
CA LEU A 861 -34.38 -10.43 -50.04
C LEU A 861 -34.58 -8.98 -50.51
N ALA A 862 -35.14 -8.11 -49.66
CA ALA A 862 -35.32 -6.69 -49.98
C ALA A 862 -33.98 -5.98 -50.22
N LEU A 863 -32.96 -6.25 -49.41
CA LEU A 863 -31.62 -5.70 -49.59
C LEU A 863 -30.92 -6.25 -50.84
N LEU A 864 -31.15 -7.51 -51.21
CA LEU A 864 -30.64 -8.07 -52.46
C LEU A 864 -31.30 -7.44 -53.69
N GLU A 865 -32.60 -7.12 -53.64
CA GLU A 865 -33.28 -6.37 -54.71
C GLU A 865 -32.73 -4.93 -54.81
N GLU A 866 -32.52 -4.26 -53.68
CA GLU A 866 -31.94 -2.91 -53.64
C GLU A 866 -30.49 -2.88 -54.16
N GLN A 867 -29.69 -3.91 -53.87
CA GLN A 867 -28.34 -4.07 -54.42
C GLN A 867 -28.34 -4.46 -55.90
N ALA A 868 -29.30 -5.28 -56.36
CA ALA A 868 -29.45 -5.59 -57.78
C ALA A 868 -29.79 -4.33 -58.60
N ASP A 869 -30.56 -3.41 -58.01
CA ASP A 869 -30.83 -2.09 -58.59
C ASP A 869 -29.62 -1.14 -58.48
N SER A 870 -28.79 -1.22 -57.42
CA SER A 870 -27.60 -0.37 -57.26
C SER A 870 -26.42 -0.77 -58.16
N VAL A 871 -26.27 -2.06 -58.51
CA VAL A 871 -25.25 -2.52 -59.48
C VAL A 871 -25.46 -1.91 -60.87
N THR A 872 -26.68 -1.51 -61.21
CA THR A 872 -26.95 -0.75 -62.45
C THR A 872 -26.50 0.72 -62.39
N LEU A 873 -26.21 1.25 -61.20
CA LEU A 873 -25.76 2.63 -60.96
C LEU A 873 -24.23 2.75 -60.78
N GLU A 874 -23.54 1.72 -60.30
CA GLU A 874 -22.07 1.70 -60.19
C GLU A 874 -21.35 1.49 -61.53
N GLU A 875 -22.03 0.93 -62.56
CA GLU A 875 -21.56 1.01 -63.96
C GLU A 875 -21.72 2.41 -64.59
N LEU A 876 -22.37 3.35 -63.90
CA LEU A 876 -22.60 4.74 -64.35
C LEU A 876 -21.67 5.77 -63.67
N PHE A 877 -21.00 5.43 -62.56
CA PHE A 877 -20.08 6.34 -61.87
C PHE A 877 -18.87 5.58 -61.31
N GLY A 878 -17.85 5.45 -62.16
CA GLY A 878 -16.61 4.76 -61.83
C GLY A 878 -15.72 5.47 -60.79
N GLU A 879 -14.98 4.60 -60.09
CA GLU A 879 -13.64 4.77 -59.50
C GLU A 879 -13.37 5.89 -58.47
N GLY A 880 -13.14 5.44 -57.23
CA GLY A 880 -11.88 5.71 -56.53
C GLY A 880 -11.89 6.84 -55.50
N PHE A 881 -11.60 6.51 -54.24
CA PHE A 881 -10.33 6.92 -53.62
C PHE A 881 -10.15 6.30 -52.23
N ASP A 882 -8.97 5.69 -52.07
CA ASP A 882 -8.33 5.21 -50.85
C ASP A 882 -7.75 6.39 -50.06
N TYR A 883 -7.83 6.35 -48.72
CA TYR A 883 -6.86 7.02 -47.85
C TYR A 883 -6.80 6.34 -46.48
N THR A 884 -5.80 5.46 -46.36
CA THR A 884 -5.03 5.24 -45.14
C THR A 884 -4.43 6.55 -44.62
N GLU A 885 -4.51 6.84 -43.32
CA GLU A 885 -3.32 7.14 -42.51
C GLU A 885 -3.60 7.25 -41.00
N ASP A 886 -2.64 6.72 -40.27
CA ASP A 886 -2.48 6.61 -38.84
C ASP A 886 -2.45 7.96 -38.09
N SER A 887 -3.04 7.96 -36.90
CA SER A 887 -2.67 8.89 -35.82
C SER A 887 -3.13 8.30 -34.47
N GLU A 888 -2.20 7.66 -33.77
CA GLU A 888 -2.34 7.12 -32.41
C GLU A 888 -2.96 8.14 -31.44
N MET A 889 -4.16 7.84 -30.95
CA MET A 889 -4.79 8.56 -29.86
C MET A 889 -4.38 7.97 -28.50
N VAL A 890 -3.84 8.83 -27.65
CA VAL A 890 -3.68 8.57 -26.21
C VAL A 890 -5.03 8.84 -25.55
N GLN A 891 -5.77 7.78 -25.21
CA GLN A 891 -7.02 7.87 -24.45
C GLN A 891 -6.73 8.11 -22.96
N ASP A 892 -7.43 9.09 -22.39
CA ASP A 892 -7.49 9.40 -20.96
C ASP A 892 -8.34 8.33 -20.23
N GLU A 893 -7.81 7.11 -20.10
CA GLU A 893 -8.30 6.08 -19.17
C GLU A 893 -7.90 6.47 -17.74
N TYR A 894 -8.74 7.20 -17.02
CA TYR A 894 -8.55 7.35 -15.56
C TYR A 894 -9.85 7.46 -14.75
N TRP A 895 -11.03 7.35 -15.39
CA TRP A 895 -12.32 7.44 -14.70
C TRP A 895 -13.27 6.26 -14.92
N GLU A 896 -12.92 5.27 -15.76
CA GLU A 896 -13.85 4.20 -16.16
C GLU A 896 -13.56 2.83 -15.53
N SER A 897 -12.43 2.62 -14.86
CA SER A 897 -12.03 1.27 -14.41
C SER A 897 -12.73 0.74 -13.15
N GLU A 898 -13.71 1.46 -12.59
CA GLU A 898 -14.48 0.97 -11.43
C GLU A 898 -15.96 0.72 -11.75
N ASP A 899 -16.48 1.23 -12.87
CA ASP A 899 -17.89 1.05 -13.24
C ASP A 899 -18.10 -0.21 -14.13
N ASP A 900 -17.09 -0.65 -14.89
CA ASP A 900 -17.19 -1.84 -15.74
C ASP A 900 -17.20 -3.18 -14.96
N GLU A 901 -16.63 -3.24 -13.75
CA GLU A 901 -16.69 -4.45 -12.90
C GLU A 901 -18.04 -4.63 -12.18
N MET A 902 -18.90 -3.60 -12.15
CA MET A 902 -20.18 -3.64 -11.43
C MET A 902 -21.39 -3.92 -12.33
N ALA A 903 -21.25 -3.84 -13.66
CA ALA A 903 -22.33 -4.09 -14.61
C ALA A 903 -22.52 -5.59 -14.96
N GLU A 904 -21.51 -6.44 -14.80
CA GLU A 904 -21.56 -7.86 -15.24
C GLU A 904 -22.09 -8.87 -14.19
N SER A 905 -22.56 -8.46 -13.01
CA SER A 905 -23.00 -9.40 -11.95
C SER A 905 -24.48 -9.33 -11.54
N TRP A 906 -25.32 -8.59 -12.27
CA TRP A 906 -26.77 -8.59 -12.04
C TRP A 906 -27.51 -9.59 -12.94
N GLU A 907 -27.35 -10.89 -12.66
CA GLU A 907 -28.41 -11.87 -12.93
C GLU A 907 -28.92 -12.38 -11.56
N GLU A 908 -30.17 -12.04 -11.23
CA GLU A 908 -30.87 -12.49 -10.03
C GLU A 908 -30.93 -14.02 -9.95
N PRO A 909 -30.71 -14.64 -8.77
CA PRO A 909 -31.15 -16.01 -8.54
C PRO A 909 -32.65 -16.01 -8.18
N GLN A 910 -33.44 -16.77 -8.93
CA GLN A 910 -34.72 -17.31 -8.45
C GLN A 910 -34.51 -18.30 -7.31
#